data_AF-A0A643FGI2-F1
#
_entry.id   AF-A0A643FGI2-F1
#
_cell.length_a   1.000
_cell.length_b   1.000
_cell.length_c   1.000
_cell.angle_alpha   90.00
_cell.angle_beta   90.00
_cell.angle_gamma   90.00
#
_symmetry.space_group_name_H-M   'P 1'
#
loop_
_entity.id
_entity.type
_entity.pdbx_description
1 polymer ?
#
loop_
_entity_poly.entity_id
_entity_poly.type
_entity_poly.pdbx_seq_one_letter_code
_entity_poly.pdbx_strand_id
1 'polypeptide(L)'
;MNMMTQRELGRADLLGTGETLKEFRDGILARTAATGHYNGLEHLELRERDPIGYEKLFSKLRGGLVHARETAKKIAASPIVEQEGELCFTLYNAAGDCILTSTGIIIHVGTMGAAIKYMIENNWEANPGIHPGDMFTNNDCAIGNVHPCDIATIVPIFHDGKLIGWVGGVTHVIDTGAVTPGSMSTGQTQRFGDGYMITCRKTGVNDTPLRDWLHESQRSVRTPKYWILDEKTRIAGCHMVRQLVEDTIAEEGLETYQKFAYEVIEEGRRGLATRIKAMTLPGIYRKVAFVDVPYAHPDVQTSNAFAKLDSIMHAPVEMEIRRDGSWRLDFEGASRWGWHSYNAHQVAFTSGIWVMMTQTLVPTQRINDGAYYGTEFHMPKGGWNNPDDRRTGHAYAWHFLVSAWTTMWRGLSQAYFSRGYLEEVNAGNANTSNWLQGGGINQDGEVHAVNSFEASSCGTGAGAIKDGLNHAAAIWNPEGDMGDIEIWEMAEPLLYLGRNVKANSGGYGQYRGGNGFETLRMVWKAQDWTMFFMGNGYMNSDWGLMGGYPSATGYRFEAHHTGLMERIARGESLPLGGDANPDVPDYENHLGPQATVKRDHQCMTTEDCYANGDLYLNYLRGGPGFGDPLDREVAAIVDDLDNGFLLPEYARRVHGVVATRNPDGQWQADEKATALERLNIRQQRKARSVPTREWMARERERILAKQASPQVQHMFATSFGLSKKFTQQFRDFWDLPANWTLTEDELSVPSYGANCRMDLSAMPDVRVVTLVQE
;
A
#
# COMPACT_ATOMS: atom_id res chain seq x y z
N MET A 1 12.98 13.13 52.44
CA MET A 1 13.83 12.46 51.44
C MET A 1 14.21 13.53 50.43
N ASN A 2 15.49 13.93 50.41
CA ASN A 2 15.99 14.93 49.47
C ASN A 2 15.82 14.39 48.05
N MET A 3 15.13 15.15 47.19
CA MET A 3 15.12 14.92 45.76
C MET A 3 16.57 15.08 45.27
N MET A 4 17.18 13.99 44.84
CA MET A 4 18.44 14.03 44.11
C MET A 4 18.25 14.85 42.84
N THR A 5 19.24 15.67 42.51
CA THR A 5 19.25 16.49 41.31
C THR A 5 19.51 15.62 40.07
N GLN A 6 19.05 16.04 38.89
CA GLN A 6 19.18 15.26 37.64
C GLN A 6 20.62 14.83 37.29
N ARG A 7 21.62 15.59 37.79
CA ARG A 7 23.05 15.25 37.67
C ARG A 7 23.45 14.00 38.45
N GLU A 8 22.77 13.67 39.53
CA GLU A 8 23.07 12.51 40.39
C GLU A 8 22.50 11.20 39.83
N LEU A 9 21.62 11.27 38.81
CA LEU A 9 21.02 10.11 38.13
C LEU A 9 21.74 9.70 36.83
N GLY A 10 22.82 10.39 36.44
CA GLY A 10 23.55 10.06 35.20
C GLY A 10 22.75 10.22 33.90
N ARG A 11 21.62 10.94 33.93
CA ARG A 11 20.77 11.18 32.75
C ARG A 11 21.35 12.29 31.88
N ALA A 12 21.46 12.05 30.57
CA ALA A 12 21.87 13.06 29.60
C ALA A 12 20.74 14.09 29.44
N ASP A 13 21.06 15.38 29.56
CA ASP A 13 20.12 16.47 29.24
C ASP A 13 20.13 16.71 27.72
N LEU A 14 19.41 15.86 26.98
CA LEU A 14 19.39 15.89 25.51
C LEU A 14 18.77 17.17 24.96
N LEU A 15 17.77 17.75 25.62
CA LEU A 15 17.03 18.91 25.12
C LEU A 15 17.56 20.26 25.62
N GLY A 16 18.34 20.29 26.71
CA GLY A 16 18.81 21.54 27.31
C GLY A 16 17.81 22.21 28.24
N THR A 17 16.62 21.63 28.38
CA THR A 17 15.54 22.12 29.25
C THR A 17 15.50 21.39 30.59
N GLY A 18 16.26 20.30 30.75
CA GLY A 18 16.12 19.36 31.85
C GLY A 18 14.94 18.39 31.68
N GLU A 19 14.16 18.48 30.60
CA GLU A 19 13.14 17.48 30.29
C GLU A 19 13.75 16.31 29.52
N THR A 20 13.23 15.11 29.78
CA THR A 20 13.42 13.94 28.92
C THR A 20 12.65 14.10 27.60
N LEU A 21 13.01 13.32 26.57
CA LEU A 21 12.26 13.30 25.31
C LEU A 21 10.78 12.95 25.51
N LYS A 22 10.51 12.06 26.48
CA LYS A 22 9.14 11.67 26.82
C LYS A 22 8.36 12.83 27.45
N GLU A 23 8.91 13.48 28.47
CA GLU A 23 8.26 14.62 29.12
C GLU A 23 7.97 15.75 28.11
N PHE A 24 8.92 16.01 27.22
CA PHE A 24 8.76 16.99 26.15
C PHE A 24 7.62 16.64 25.20
N ARG A 25 7.58 15.41 24.69
CA ARG A 25 6.50 14.92 23.81
C ARG A 25 5.14 14.91 24.51
N ASP A 26 5.07 14.41 25.75
CA ASP A 26 3.85 14.39 26.55
C ASP A 26 3.30 15.81 26.74
N GLY A 27 4.18 16.81 26.94
CA GLY A 27 3.81 18.22 27.00
C GLY A 27 3.21 18.75 25.70
N ILE A 28 3.77 18.39 24.54
CA ILE A 28 3.22 18.76 23.21
C ILE A 28 1.81 18.17 23.04
N LEU A 29 1.63 16.88 23.38
CA LEU A 29 0.35 16.21 23.25
C LEU A 29 -0.70 16.80 24.19
N ALA A 30 -0.33 17.10 25.44
CA ALA A 30 -1.22 17.73 26.41
C ALA A 30 -1.71 19.11 25.93
N ARG A 31 -0.79 19.94 25.40
CA ARG A 31 -1.15 21.23 24.80
C ARG A 31 -2.05 21.05 23.58
N THR A 32 -1.74 20.08 22.71
CA THR A 32 -2.54 19.79 21.51
C THR A 32 -3.96 19.37 21.87
N ALA A 33 -4.13 18.49 22.86
CA ALA A 33 -5.43 18.05 23.33
C ALA A 33 -6.23 19.18 24.00
N ALA A 34 -5.56 20.09 24.71
CA ALA A 34 -6.21 21.20 25.41
C ALA A 34 -6.71 22.31 24.46
N THR A 35 -5.98 22.60 23.38
CA THR A 35 -6.28 23.73 22.49
C THR A 35 -6.89 23.32 21.16
N GLY A 36 -6.72 22.07 20.72
CA GLY A 36 -7.04 21.64 19.36
C GLY A 36 -6.05 22.13 18.29
N HIS A 37 -4.94 22.73 18.69
CA HIS A 37 -3.84 23.21 17.85
C HIS A 37 -2.57 22.45 18.18
N TYR A 38 -1.83 21.99 17.18
CA TYR A 38 -0.58 21.25 17.39
C TYR A 38 0.38 22.07 18.28
N ASN A 39 0.87 21.43 19.35
CA ASN A 39 1.74 22.03 20.37
C ASN A 39 1.15 23.28 21.07
N GLY A 40 -0.16 23.50 21.02
CA GLY A 40 -0.77 24.72 21.57
C GLY A 40 -0.60 25.97 20.71
N LEU A 41 -0.18 25.83 19.45
CA LEU A 41 0.14 26.96 18.57
C LEU A 41 -1.14 27.59 17.98
N GLU A 42 -1.80 28.45 18.77
CA GLU A 42 -2.91 29.28 18.30
C GLU A 42 -2.45 30.37 17.31
N HIS A 43 -1.22 30.85 17.47
CA HIS A 43 -0.53 31.78 16.56
C HIS A 43 0.74 31.14 15.99
N LEU A 44 1.03 31.44 14.72
CA LEU A 44 2.25 31.00 14.03
C LEU A 44 3.21 32.19 13.99
N GLU A 45 3.95 32.44 15.08
CA GLU A 45 4.71 33.67 15.28
C GLU A 45 5.69 33.96 14.15
N LEU A 46 6.53 32.98 13.78
CA LEU A 46 7.53 33.14 12.72
C LEU A 46 6.82 33.40 11.38
N ARG A 47 5.79 32.61 11.06
CA ARG A 47 5.04 32.80 9.81
C ARG A 47 4.34 34.15 9.74
N GLU A 48 3.76 34.62 10.83
CA GLU A 48 2.98 35.86 10.91
C GLU A 48 3.87 37.11 10.92
N ARG A 49 5.01 37.06 11.62
CA ARG A 49 5.92 38.22 11.79
C ARG A 49 7.03 38.28 10.75
N ASP A 50 7.54 37.14 10.29
CA ASP A 50 8.55 37.03 9.24
C ASP A 50 8.17 35.95 8.20
N PRO A 51 7.15 36.22 7.38
CA PRO A 51 6.73 35.28 6.34
C PRO A 51 7.82 35.00 5.29
N ILE A 52 8.78 35.93 5.11
CA ILE A 52 9.88 35.75 4.16
C ILE A 52 10.88 34.72 4.71
N GLY A 53 11.31 34.87 5.96
CA GLY A 53 12.16 33.90 6.64
C GLY A 53 11.51 32.52 6.73
N TYR A 54 10.21 32.47 7.04
CA TYR A 54 9.44 31.24 7.08
C TYR A 54 9.42 30.49 5.73
N GLU A 55 9.07 31.17 4.64
CA GLU A 55 9.05 30.53 3.31
C GLU A 55 10.45 30.21 2.78
N LYS A 56 11.47 30.99 3.15
CA LYS A 56 12.87 30.70 2.83
C LYS A 56 13.30 29.37 3.47
N LEU A 57 13.01 29.17 4.76
CA LEU A 57 13.27 27.91 5.46
C LEU A 57 12.54 26.75 4.80
N PHE A 58 11.24 26.91 4.54
CA PHE A 58 10.45 25.88 3.84
C PHE A 58 11.06 25.49 2.50
N SER A 59 11.37 26.49 1.66
CA SER A 59 11.91 26.26 0.32
C SER A 59 13.28 25.56 0.36
N LYS A 60 14.19 26.04 1.21
CA LYS A 60 15.55 25.49 1.36
C LYS A 60 15.51 24.04 1.87
N LEU A 61 14.79 23.79 2.97
CA LEU A 61 14.73 22.46 3.60
C LEU A 61 14.01 21.44 2.71
N ARG A 62 12.87 21.83 2.09
CA ARG A 62 12.16 20.94 1.16
C ARG A 62 13.00 20.63 -0.07
N GLY A 63 13.64 21.64 -0.67
CA GLY A 63 14.53 21.46 -1.82
C GLY A 63 15.69 20.52 -1.50
N GLY A 64 16.28 20.63 -0.31
CA GLY A 64 17.36 19.74 0.11
C GLY A 64 16.92 18.29 0.38
N LEU A 65 15.71 18.05 0.90
CA LEU A 65 15.15 16.69 1.02
C LEU A 65 14.92 16.02 -0.34
N VAL A 66 14.35 16.76 -1.30
CA VAL A 66 14.19 16.27 -2.68
C VAL A 66 15.55 15.99 -3.31
N HIS A 67 16.53 16.89 -3.12
CA HIS A 67 17.89 16.70 -3.63
C HIS A 67 18.59 15.48 -2.99
N ALA A 68 18.41 15.25 -1.69
CA ALA A 68 18.96 14.08 -1.00
C ALA A 68 18.42 12.78 -1.59
N ARG A 69 17.10 12.69 -1.84
CA ARG A 69 16.48 11.55 -2.53
C ARG A 69 17.10 11.32 -3.91
N GLU A 70 17.06 12.34 -4.77
CA GLU A 70 17.51 12.21 -6.17
C GLU A 70 19.01 11.93 -6.33
N THR A 71 19.80 12.33 -5.33
CA THR A 71 21.25 12.08 -5.35
C THR A 71 21.58 10.71 -4.77
N ALA A 72 21.02 10.38 -3.60
CA ALA A 72 21.36 9.16 -2.89
C ALA A 72 20.88 7.90 -3.64
N LYS A 73 19.74 7.97 -4.36
CA LYS A 73 19.21 6.82 -5.10
C LYS A 73 20.21 6.21 -6.11
N LYS A 74 21.11 7.04 -6.64
CA LYS A 74 22.17 6.66 -7.60
C LYS A 74 23.27 5.79 -7.00
N ILE A 75 23.26 5.55 -5.68
CA ILE A 75 24.19 4.64 -5.00
C ILE A 75 23.73 3.18 -5.11
N ALA A 76 22.42 2.95 -5.18
CA ALA A 76 21.83 1.62 -5.16
C ALA A 76 22.20 0.82 -6.43
N ALA A 77 22.36 -0.50 -6.27
CA ALA A 77 22.40 -1.43 -7.40
C ALA A 77 21.01 -2.00 -7.73
N SER A 78 20.04 -1.87 -6.81
CA SER A 78 18.69 -2.38 -6.99
C SER A 78 17.91 -1.42 -7.90
N PRO A 79 17.32 -1.87 -9.01
CA PRO A 79 16.46 -1.03 -9.86
C PRO A 79 15.29 -0.40 -9.10
N ILE A 80 14.78 -1.10 -8.08
CA ILE A 80 13.70 -0.63 -7.19
C ILE A 80 14.05 0.74 -6.58
N VAL A 81 15.31 0.93 -6.19
CA VAL A 81 15.74 2.19 -5.57
C VAL A 81 16.29 3.16 -6.62
N GLU A 82 17.16 2.68 -7.52
CA GLU A 82 17.91 3.53 -8.45
C GLU A 82 17.02 4.16 -9.53
N GLN A 83 16.18 3.33 -10.18
CA GLN A 83 15.29 3.73 -11.26
C GLN A 83 13.93 4.16 -10.71
N GLU A 84 13.18 3.24 -10.10
CA GLU A 84 11.79 3.47 -9.66
C GLU A 84 11.67 4.47 -8.52
N GLY A 85 12.75 4.62 -7.74
CA GLY A 85 12.81 5.62 -6.68
C GLY A 85 11.98 5.24 -5.45
N GLU A 86 11.94 3.96 -5.09
CA GLU A 86 11.24 3.47 -3.90
C GLU A 86 12.07 3.66 -2.63
N LEU A 87 12.34 4.94 -2.39
CA LEU A 87 13.01 5.50 -1.24
C LEU A 87 12.38 6.84 -0.85
N CYS A 88 12.50 7.21 0.43
CA CYS A 88 11.99 8.47 0.96
C CYS A 88 12.91 8.99 2.07
N PHE A 89 13.09 10.31 2.13
CA PHE A 89 13.79 10.99 3.22
C PHE A 89 12.87 12.01 3.90
N THR A 90 12.86 11.98 5.23
CA THR A 90 11.96 12.79 6.04
C THR A 90 12.69 13.43 7.21
N LEU A 91 12.46 14.72 7.41
CA LEU A 91 12.99 15.49 8.53
C LEU A 91 11.94 15.59 9.64
N TYR A 92 12.33 15.34 10.88
CA TYR A 92 11.47 15.33 12.06
C TYR A 92 11.97 16.32 13.12
N ASN A 93 11.03 16.87 13.90
CA ASN A 93 11.38 17.60 15.13
C ASN A 93 11.75 16.63 16.27
N ALA A 94 12.18 17.15 17.42
CA ALA A 94 12.66 16.33 18.55
C ALA A 94 11.61 15.33 19.08
N ALA A 95 10.30 15.61 18.92
CA ALA A 95 9.20 14.75 19.35
C ALA A 95 8.85 13.63 18.35
N GLY A 96 9.56 13.57 17.21
CA GLY A 96 9.34 12.57 16.16
C GLY A 96 8.16 12.91 15.25
N ASP A 97 7.75 14.18 15.16
CA ASP A 97 6.75 14.63 14.21
C ASP A 97 7.42 15.19 12.95
N CYS A 98 6.91 14.78 11.77
CA CYS A 98 7.46 15.18 10.48
C CYS A 98 7.36 16.70 10.29
N ILE A 99 8.46 17.34 9.92
CA ILE A 99 8.54 18.73 9.49
C ILE A 99 8.27 18.81 7.99
N LEU A 100 9.06 18.08 7.20
CA LEU A 100 9.05 18.06 5.74
C LEU A 100 9.56 16.70 5.22
N THR A 101 9.21 16.34 3.99
CA THR A 101 9.60 15.08 3.34
C THR A 101 9.94 15.27 1.86
N SER A 102 10.73 14.36 1.30
CA SER A 102 10.78 14.13 -0.16
C SER A 102 9.47 13.48 -0.63
N THR A 103 9.32 13.31 -1.95
CA THR A 103 8.30 12.41 -2.52
C THR A 103 8.82 10.94 -2.54
N GLY A 104 8.18 10.05 -3.29
CA GLY A 104 8.41 8.60 -3.27
C GLY A 104 7.47 7.85 -2.31
N ILE A 105 7.98 6.83 -1.62
CA ILE A 105 7.23 6.00 -0.65
C ILE A 105 6.93 6.72 0.68
N ILE A 106 6.17 7.82 0.59
CA ILE A 106 5.92 8.74 1.71
C ILE A 106 5.04 8.17 2.83
N ILE A 107 4.50 6.95 2.69
CA ILE A 107 3.86 6.25 3.82
C ILE A 107 4.80 6.16 5.04
N HIS A 108 6.11 6.12 4.79
CA HIS A 108 7.11 6.00 5.84
C HIS A 108 7.35 7.27 6.64
N VAL A 109 6.78 8.40 6.22
CA VAL A 109 6.69 9.61 7.05
C VAL A 109 6.11 9.23 8.42
N GLY A 110 4.98 8.52 8.43
CA GLY A 110 4.35 8.06 9.66
C GLY A 110 5.08 6.88 10.31
N THR A 111 5.59 5.91 9.54
CA THR A 111 6.23 4.71 10.12
C THR A 111 7.55 5.02 10.84
N MET A 112 8.42 5.87 10.27
CA MET A 112 9.67 6.27 10.90
C MET A 112 9.40 7.21 12.08
N GLY A 113 8.39 8.09 11.96
CA GLY A 113 7.91 8.89 13.09
C GLY A 113 7.41 8.01 14.25
N ALA A 114 6.67 6.94 13.98
CA ALA A 114 6.23 5.98 14.98
C ALA A 114 7.40 5.21 15.62
N ALA A 115 8.43 4.86 14.85
CA ALA A 115 9.64 4.24 15.39
C ALA A 115 10.41 5.20 16.32
N ILE A 116 10.53 6.49 15.96
CA ILE A 116 11.09 7.53 16.84
C ILE A 116 10.25 7.65 18.12
N LYS A 117 8.93 7.74 17.99
CA LYS A 117 8.00 7.83 19.13
C LYS A 117 8.08 6.58 20.03
N TYR A 118 8.30 5.39 19.46
CA TYR A 118 8.54 4.16 20.21
C TYR A 118 9.83 4.24 21.02
N MET A 119 10.93 4.73 20.45
CA MET A 119 12.17 4.98 21.18
C MET A 119 11.96 5.96 22.35
N ILE A 120 11.19 7.03 22.12
CA ILE A 120 10.83 8.02 23.15
C ILE A 120 10.05 7.38 24.30
N GLU A 121 8.98 6.63 24.01
CA GLU A 121 8.12 6.02 25.03
C GLU A 121 8.82 4.96 25.88
N ASN A 122 9.77 4.25 25.26
CA ASN A 122 10.49 3.15 25.89
C ASN A 122 11.89 3.54 26.37
N ASN A 123 12.14 4.84 26.57
CA ASN A 123 13.31 5.34 27.28
C ASN A 123 14.66 4.95 26.64
N TRP A 124 14.72 4.93 25.30
CA TRP A 124 15.98 4.76 24.55
C TRP A 124 17.03 5.81 24.96
N GLU A 125 16.59 7.00 25.39
CA GLU A 125 17.42 8.07 25.95
C GLU A 125 18.33 7.58 27.09
N ALA A 126 17.86 6.67 27.94
CA ALA A 126 18.66 6.09 29.02
C ALA A 126 19.47 4.87 28.57
N ASN A 127 18.89 4.01 27.74
CA ASN A 127 19.53 2.79 27.23
C ASN A 127 18.88 2.40 25.90
N PRO A 128 19.62 2.33 24.78
CA PRO A 128 21.09 2.37 24.65
C PRO A 128 21.73 3.77 24.65
N GLY A 129 20.97 4.81 24.98
CA GLY A 129 21.39 6.20 24.86
C GLY A 129 21.25 6.72 23.42
N ILE A 130 21.15 8.04 23.27
CA ILE A 130 21.07 8.72 21.98
C ILE A 130 22.19 9.77 21.94
N HIS A 131 23.14 9.61 21.03
CA HIS A 131 24.31 10.48 20.94
C HIS A 131 24.53 11.01 19.52
N PRO A 132 25.25 12.14 19.36
CA PRO A 132 25.68 12.61 18.05
C PRO A 132 26.44 11.52 17.29
N GLY A 133 26.08 11.33 16.02
CA GLY A 133 26.68 10.32 15.14
C GLY A 133 26.21 8.88 15.38
N ASP A 134 25.24 8.65 16.27
CA ASP A 134 24.55 7.37 16.34
C ASP A 134 23.67 7.16 15.09
N MET A 135 23.55 5.91 14.65
CA MET A 135 22.63 5.50 13.60
C MET A 135 21.73 4.37 14.12
N PHE A 136 20.43 4.50 13.92
CA PHE A 136 19.45 3.48 14.27
C PHE A 136 18.87 2.85 13.01
N THR A 137 18.63 1.55 13.03
CA THR A 137 17.93 0.84 11.95
C THR A 137 16.67 0.20 12.50
N ASN A 138 15.59 0.25 11.71
CA ASN A 138 14.30 -0.31 12.09
C ASN A 138 13.51 -0.80 10.87
N ASN A 139 12.81 -1.91 11.01
CA ASN A 139 11.75 -2.32 10.08
C ASN A 139 10.58 -3.03 10.78
N ASP A 140 10.49 -2.98 12.11
CA ASP A 140 9.54 -3.79 12.87
C ASP A 140 8.08 -3.37 12.65
N CYS A 141 7.30 -4.25 12.02
CA CYS A 141 5.88 -4.05 11.73
C CYS A 141 5.02 -3.99 13.00
N ALA A 142 5.47 -4.62 14.09
CA ALA A 142 4.74 -4.63 15.36
C ALA A 142 4.74 -3.27 16.08
N ILE A 143 5.57 -2.33 15.62
CA ILE A 143 5.56 -0.92 16.07
C ILE A 143 5.11 0.05 14.98
N GLY A 144 4.63 -0.46 13.85
CA GLY A 144 3.95 0.34 12.84
C GLY A 144 4.57 0.44 11.46
N ASN A 145 5.67 -0.26 11.18
CA ASN A 145 6.16 -0.37 9.80
C ASN A 145 5.15 -1.10 8.90
N VAL A 146 5.25 -0.90 7.58
CA VAL A 146 4.38 -1.56 6.60
C VAL A 146 4.68 -3.04 6.54
N HIS A 147 5.92 -3.38 6.20
CA HIS A 147 6.40 -4.75 6.08
C HIS A 147 7.93 -4.79 6.23
N PRO A 148 8.55 -5.97 6.41
CA PRO A 148 9.97 -6.06 6.76
C PRO A 148 10.92 -5.55 5.68
N CYS A 149 10.52 -5.57 4.41
CA CYS A 149 11.38 -5.13 3.31
C CYS A 149 11.55 -3.60 3.21
N ASP A 150 10.76 -2.81 3.94
CA ASP A 150 10.99 -1.38 4.03
C ASP A 150 11.88 -1.06 5.23
N ILE A 151 13.17 -0.82 4.98
CA ILE A 151 14.17 -0.62 6.03
C ILE A 151 14.40 0.87 6.26
N ALA A 152 14.19 1.33 7.50
CA ALA A 152 14.50 2.68 7.92
C ALA A 152 15.90 2.78 8.54
N THR A 153 16.64 3.82 8.17
CA THR A 153 17.78 4.36 8.91
C THR A 153 17.38 5.70 9.53
N ILE A 154 17.58 5.85 10.84
CA ILE A 154 17.18 7.02 11.62
C ILE A 154 18.42 7.60 12.29
N VAL A 155 18.70 8.89 12.06
CA VAL A 155 19.87 9.60 12.60
C VAL A 155 19.39 10.80 13.42
N PRO A 156 19.80 10.93 14.69
CA PRO A 156 19.53 12.11 15.49
C PRO A 156 20.36 13.31 15.01
N ILE A 157 19.76 14.50 15.03
CA ILE A 157 20.41 15.76 14.64
C ILE A 157 20.66 16.57 15.92
N PHE A 158 21.92 16.95 16.13
CA PHE A 158 22.35 17.70 17.31
C PHE A 158 22.91 19.08 16.94
N HIS A 159 22.73 20.05 17.83
CA HIS A 159 23.36 21.36 17.79
C HIS A 159 23.81 21.75 19.20
N ASP A 160 25.08 22.14 19.37
CA ASP A 160 25.69 22.45 20.68
C ASP A 160 25.45 21.37 21.76
N GLY A 161 25.52 20.10 21.34
CA GLY A 161 25.31 18.95 22.22
C GLY A 161 23.84 18.69 22.62
N LYS A 162 22.88 19.41 22.01
CA LYS A 162 21.44 19.24 22.23
C LYS A 162 20.76 18.63 21.01
N LEU A 163 19.83 17.70 21.23
CA LEU A 163 19.00 17.11 20.19
C LEU A 163 17.97 18.14 19.72
N ILE A 164 17.94 18.40 18.41
CA ILE A 164 17.01 19.36 17.80
C ILE A 164 16.02 18.71 16.83
N GLY A 165 16.26 17.47 16.44
CA GLY A 165 15.41 16.74 15.51
C GLY A 165 16.03 15.41 15.08
N TRP A 166 15.41 14.80 14.07
CA TRP A 166 15.84 13.53 13.49
C TRP A 166 15.73 13.58 11.98
N VAL A 167 16.49 12.75 11.29
CA VAL A 167 16.23 12.41 9.88
C VAL A 167 16.00 10.92 9.76
N GLY A 168 14.95 10.54 9.04
CA GLY A 168 14.69 9.18 8.62
C GLY A 168 14.91 9.04 7.11
N GLY A 169 15.57 7.95 6.71
CA GLY A 169 15.67 7.51 5.32
C GLY A 169 15.19 6.08 5.20
N VAL A 170 14.33 5.79 4.23
CA VAL A 170 13.81 4.45 3.95
C VAL A 170 14.14 4.04 2.53
N THR A 171 14.36 2.74 2.31
CA THR A 171 14.40 2.11 0.99
C THR A 171 13.66 0.79 1.07
N HIS A 172 12.94 0.45 0.01
CA HIS A 172 12.47 -0.91 -0.19
C HIS A 172 13.63 -1.82 -0.62
N VAL A 173 13.93 -2.87 0.15
CA VAL A 173 14.94 -3.88 -0.21
C VAL A 173 14.28 -5.06 -0.91
N ILE A 174 15.04 -5.79 -1.74
CA ILE A 174 14.51 -6.91 -2.55
C ILE A 174 13.98 -8.07 -1.68
N ASP A 175 14.69 -8.41 -0.59
CA ASP A 175 14.40 -9.57 0.26
C ASP A 175 14.96 -9.33 1.66
N THR A 176 14.30 -9.91 2.65
CA THR A 176 14.73 -9.89 4.07
C THR A 176 14.90 -11.29 4.67
N GLY A 177 15.04 -12.33 3.84
CA GLY A 177 15.21 -13.69 4.33
C GLY A 177 13.94 -14.32 4.88
N ALA A 178 12.77 -13.97 4.33
CA ALA A 178 11.52 -14.67 4.62
C ALA A 178 11.55 -16.12 4.07
N VAL A 179 10.55 -16.94 4.39
CA VAL A 179 10.50 -18.36 3.98
C VAL A 179 10.64 -18.51 2.46
N THR A 180 9.80 -17.84 1.67
CA THR A 180 9.93 -17.82 0.20
C THR A 180 10.76 -16.62 -0.27
N PRO A 181 11.44 -16.72 -1.44
CA PRO A 181 12.32 -15.68 -1.95
C PRO A 181 11.58 -14.54 -2.65
N GLY A 182 11.53 -13.37 -2.02
CA GLY A 182 10.89 -12.16 -2.55
C GLY A 182 10.51 -11.19 -1.43
N SER A 183 10.04 -9.98 -1.77
CA SER A 183 9.65 -8.99 -0.76
C SER A 183 8.22 -9.20 -0.27
N MET A 184 7.29 -9.42 -1.20
CA MET A 184 5.87 -9.68 -0.96
C MET A 184 5.60 -11.19 -0.76
N SER A 185 6.35 -11.79 0.17
CA SER A 185 6.45 -13.25 0.31
C SER A 185 5.19 -13.94 0.87
N THR A 186 5.07 -15.23 0.54
CA THR A 186 3.99 -16.15 0.91
C THR A 186 4.56 -17.41 1.57
N GLY A 187 3.72 -18.23 2.20
CA GLY A 187 4.13 -19.52 2.78
C GLY A 187 4.36 -19.44 4.29
N GLN A 188 5.10 -18.46 4.79
CA GLN A 188 5.05 -18.14 6.22
C GLN A 188 3.66 -17.63 6.61
N THR A 189 3.21 -17.97 7.81
CA THR A 189 1.87 -17.58 8.31
C THR A 189 1.91 -16.80 9.61
N GLN A 190 3.12 -16.50 10.09
CA GLN A 190 3.41 -15.83 11.35
C GLN A 190 4.67 -14.98 11.19
N ARG A 191 4.91 -14.07 12.14
CA ARG A 191 6.17 -13.30 12.28
C ARG A 191 7.41 -14.21 12.20
N PHE A 192 7.32 -15.44 12.71
CA PHE A 192 8.40 -16.41 12.69
C PHE A 192 8.55 -17.02 11.29
N GLY A 193 9.49 -16.48 10.51
CA GLY A 193 9.68 -16.82 9.10
C GLY A 193 9.29 -15.68 8.14
N ASP A 194 8.84 -14.54 8.66
CA ASP A 194 8.41 -13.37 7.88
C ASP A 194 9.56 -12.41 7.52
N GLY A 195 10.80 -12.87 7.64
CA GLY A 195 12.00 -12.09 7.35
C GLY A 195 12.71 -11.55 8.60
N TYR A 196 13.82 -10.86 8.36
CA TYR A 196 14.70 -10.29 9.36
C TYR A 196 14.07 -9.03 9.99
N MET A 197 13.72 -9.12 11.28
CA MET A 197 13.03 -8.07 12.01
C MET A 197 13.98 -7.31 12.93
N ILE A 198 14.03 -6.00 12.79
CA ILE A 198 14.94 -5.07 13.47
C ILE A 198 14.11 -4.04 14.21
N THR A 199 14.17 -4.04 15.54
CA THR A 199 13.41 -3.12 16.41
C THR A 199 14.33 -2.01 16.92
N CYS A 200 14.32 -0.85 16.25
CA CYS A 200 15.05 0.36 16.64
C CYS A 200 16.50 0.12 17.15
N ARG A 201 17.26 -0.74 16.45
CA ARG A 201 18.61 -1.15 16.87
C ARG A 201 19.58 -0.01 16.60
N LYS A 202 20.47 0.30 17.56
CA LYS A 202 21.65 1.12 17.29
C LYS A 202 22.63 0.30 16.45
N THR A 203 22.75 0.64 15.17
CA THR A 203 23.53 -0.08 14.16
C THR A 203 24.79 0.66 13.74
N GLY A 204 24.95 1.92 14.15
CA GLY A 204 26.17 2.69 13.95
C GLY A 204 26.43 3.68 15.08
N VAL A 205 27.70 4.03 15.25
CA VAL A 205 28.20 5.02 16.22
C VAL A 205 29.29 5.84 15.56
N ASN A 206 29.39 7.13 15.89
CA ASN A 206 30.33 8.06 15.26
C ASN A 206 30.32 7.96 13.72
N ASP A 207 29.12 8.00 13.13
CA ASP A 207 28.86 7.89 11.69
C ASP A 207 29.41 6.61 11.03
N THR A 208 29.71 5.57 11.83
CA THR A 208 30.31 4.33 11.36
C THR A 208 29.41 3.13 11.70
N PRO A 209 28.98 2.33 10.70
CA PRO A 209 28.22 1.11 10.96
C PRO A 209 29.02 0.11 11.81
N LEU A 210 28.35 -0.56 12.73
CA LEU A 210 28.94 -1.56 13.61
C LEU A 210 29.23 -2.85 12.83
N ARG A 211 30.41 -3.45 13.06
CA ARG A 211 30.88 -4.62 12.29
C ARG A 211 30.02 -5.86 12.52
N ASP A 212 29.58 -6.09 13.75
CA ASP A 212 28.69 -7.19 14.13
C ASP A 212 27.34 -7.06 13.43
N TRP A 213 26.78 -5.85 13.36
CA TRP A 213 25.58 -5.55 12.57
C TRP A 213 25.78 -5.88 11.09
N LEU A 214 26.87 -5.41 10.49
CA LEU A 214 27.16 -5.67 9.07
C LEU A 214 27.24 -7.18 8.79
N HIS A 215 27.97 -7.93 9.59
CA HIS A 215 28.13 -9.37 9.39
C HIS A 215 26.82 -10.14 9.61
N GLU A 216 25.99 -9.77 10.58
CA GLU A 216 24.73 -10.45 10.90
C GLU A 216 23.65 -10.14 9.88
N SER A 217 23.45 -8.87 9.54
CA SER A 217 22.41 -8.45 8.58
C SER A 217 22.65 -9.04 7.18
N GLN A 218 23.88 -8.95 6.68
CA GLN A 218 24.22 -9.38 5.32
C GLN A 218 24.08 -10.89 5.09
N ARG A 219 24.24 -11.72 6.13
CA ARG A 219 24.04 -13.18 6.02
C ARG A 219 22.60 -13.63 6.25
N SER A 220 21.73 -12.69 6.64
CA SER A 220 20.32 -12.97 6.95
C SER A 220 19.40 -12.76 5.75
N VAL A 221 19.95 -12.36 4.59
CA VAL A 221 19.22 -12.02 3.37
C VAL A 221 19.81 -12.72 2.15
N ARG A 222 19.01 -12.90 1.09
CA ARG A 222 19.47 -13.54 -0.16
C ARG A 222 20.28 -12.63 -1.06
N THR A 223 20.04 -11.32 -1.00
CA THR A 223 20.54 -10.32 -1.96
C THR A 223 21.53 -9.32 -1.33
N PRO A 224 22.63 -9.78 -0.70
CA PRO A 224 23.48 -8.93 0.15
C PRO A 224 24.14 -7.76 -0.59
N LYS A 225 24.50 -7.91 -1.87
CA LYS A 225 25.08 -6.81 -2.67
C LYS A 225 24.13 -5.62 -2.80
N TYR A 226 22.84 -5.90 -2.95
CA TYR A 226 21.77 -4.90 -3.03
C TYR A 226 21.51 -4.30 -1.66
N TRP A 227 21.33 -5.14 -0.62
CA TRP A 227 21.14 -4.70 0.77
C TRP A 227 22.21 -3.70 1.24
N ILE A 228 23.49 -3.99 0.96
CA ILE A 228 24.62 -3.13 1.36
C ILE A 228 24.55 -1.75 0.69
N LEU A 229 24.20 -1.71 -0.60
CA LEU A 229 24.12 -0.45 -1.33
C LEU A 229 22.86 0.34 -0.95
N ASP A 230 21.75 -0.34 -0.66
CA ASP A 230 20.55 0.30 -0.12
C ASP A 230 20.80 0.91 1.27
N GLU A 231 21.57 0.23 2.13
CA GLU A 231 22.00 0.79 3.42
C GLU A 231 22.85 2.06 3.24
N LYS A 232 23.81 2.03 2.30
CA LYS A 232 24.62 3.21 1.98
C LYS A 232 23.79 4.35 1.41
N THR A 233 22.79 4.06 0.57
CA THR A 233 21.82 5.05 0.08
C THR A 233 21.13 5.76 1.23
N ARG A 234 20.61 5.01 2.21
CA ARG A 234 19.94 5.59 3.38
C ARG A 234 20.89 6.45 4.23
N ILE A 235 22.08 5.93 4.54
CA ILE A 235 23.07 6.67 5.35
C ILE A 235 23.49 7.97 4.65
N ALA A 236 23.77 7.92 3.34
CA ALA A 236 24.16 9.09 2.57
C ALA A 236 23.09 10.18 2.61
N GLY A 237 21.83 9.84 2.32
CA GLY A 237 20.75 10.83 2.35
C GLY A 237 20.48 11.38 3.76
N CYS A 238 20.54 10.55 4.81
CA CYS A 238 20.46 11.03 6.19
C CYS A 238 21.55 12.05 6.51
N HIS A 239 22.81 11.77 6.16
CA HIS A 239 23.91 12.71 6.41
C HIS A 239 23.81 13.99 5.58
N MET A 240 23.35 13.92 4.33
CA MET A 240 23.08 15.11 3.51
C MET A 240 22.03 16.02 4.15
N VAL A 241 20.94 15.45 4.67
CA VAL A 241 19.87 16.22 5.34
C VAL A 241 20.36 16.76 6.70
N ARG A 242 21.14 15.99 7.46
CA ARG A 242 21.76 16.49 8.71
C ARG A 242 22.62 17.72 8.44
N GLN A 243 23.52 17.65 7.46
CA GLN A 243 24.36 18.78 7.06
C GLN A 243 23.53 19.97 6.59
N LEU A 244 22.49 19.74 5.81
CA LEU A 244 21.56 20.80 5.37
C LEU A 244 20.91 21.54 6.55
N VAL A 245 20.52 20.82 7.60
CA VAL A 245 19.95 21.42 8.81
C VAL A 245 21.01 22.22 9.57
N GLU A 246 22.22 21.68 9.72
CA GLU A 246 23.35 22.38 10.36
C GLU A 246 23.69 23.69 9.62
N ASP A 247 23.77 23.65 8.29
CA ASP A 247 24.03 24.82 7.44
C ASP A 247 22.88 25.83 7.53
N THR A 248 21.63 25.36 7.55
CA THR A 248 20.45 26.20 7.74
C THR A 248 20.47 26.92 9.09
N ILE A 249 20.85 26.23 10.17
CA ILE A 249 20.94 26.84 11.50
C ILE A 249 22.10 27.83 11.59
N ALA A 250 23.24 27.53 10.95
CA ALA A 250 24.37 28.45 10.90
C ALA A 250 24.04 29.77 10.19
N GLU A 251 23.16 29.74 9.18
CA GLU A 251 22.72 30.92 8.42
C GLU A 251 21.54 31.67 9.08
N GLU A 252 20.53 30.94 9.56
CA GLU A 252 19.23 31.51 9.97
C GLU A 252 19.04 31.58 11.49
N GLY A 253 19.91 30.92 12.25
CA GLY A 253 19.86 30.83 13.70
C GLY A 253 18.95 29.69 14.21
N LEU A 254 19.32 29.15 15.36
CA LEU A 254 18.61 28.04 16.00
C LEU A 254 17.18 28.38 16.39
N GLU A 255 16.94 29.59 16.92
CA GLU A 255 15.60 30.02 17.36
C GLU A 255 14.60 30.00 16.18
N THR A 256 15.01 30.54 15.04
CA THR A 256 14.19 30.58 13.81
C THR A 256 13.86 29.17 13.33
N TYR A 257 14.86 28.28 13.27
CA TYR A 257 14.67 26.88 12.89
C TYR A 257 13.73 26.15 13.86
N GLN A 258 13.92 26.33 15.17
CA GLN A 258 13.08 25.70 16.19
C GLN A 258 11.63 26.16 16.09
N LYS A 259 11.35 27.46 15.88
CA LYS A 259 9.97 27.93 15.64
C LYS A 259 9.36 27.27 14.40
N PHE A 260 10.10 27.27 13.29
CA PHE A 260 9.66 26.65 12.03
C PHE A 260 9.31 25.16 12.21
N ALA A 261 10.15 24.40 12.94
CA ALA A 261 10.02 22.97 13.16
C ALA A 261 8.70 22.53 13.84
N TYR A 262 7.97 23.44 14.49
CA TYR A 262 6.65 23.17 15.07
C TYR A 262 5.52 23.93 14.36
N GLU A 263 5.75 25.19 13.93
CA GLU A 263 4.73 26.00 13.25
C GLU A 263 4.27 25.39 11.92
N VAL A 264 5.18 24.79 11.15
CA VAL A 264 4.84 24.19 9.85
C VAL A 264 3.93 22.97 9.94
N ILE A 265 3.94 22.29 11.09
CA ILE A 265 3.08 21.15 11.37
C ILE A 265 1.67 21.63 11.67
N GLU A 266 1.53 22.66 12.51
CA GLU A 266 0.23 23.30 12.74
C GLU A 266 -0.33 23.95 11.46
N GLU A 267 0.52 24.54 10.62
CA GLU A 267 0.09 24.99 9.28
C GLU A 267 -0.46 23.84 8.43
N GLY A 268 0.19 22.67 8.43
CA GLY A 268 -0.30 21.47 7.74
C GLY A 268 -1.69 21.06 8.22
N ARG A 269 -1.91 21.06 9.54
CA ARG A 269 -3.22 20.74 10.16
C ARG A 269 -4.31 21.72 9.73
N ARG A 270 -4.01 23.03 9.78
CA ARG A 270 -4.93 24.09 9.31
C ARG A 270 -5.20 23.98 7.81
N GLY A 271 -4.19 23.58 7.03
CA GLY A 271 -4.29 23.34 5.58
C GLY A 271 -5.30 22.25 5.25
N LEU A 272 -5.27 21.11 5.96
CA LEU A 272 -6.26 20.04 5.81
C LEU A 272 -7.68 20.55 6.08
N ALA A 273 -7.92 21.17 7.25
CA ALA A 273 -9.24 21.64 7.62
C ALA A 273 -9.80 22.67 6.61
N THR A 274 -8.92 23.51 6.07
CA THR A 274 -9.26 24.47 5.01
C THR A 274 -9.67 23.76 3.72
N ARG A 275 -8.91 22.75 3.28
CA ARG A 275 -9.21 21.98 2.07
C ARG A 275 -10.50 21.15 2.20
N ILE A 276 -10.73 20.52 3.35
CA ILE A 276 -12.01 19.83 3.65
C ILE A 276 -13.18 20.82 3.50
N LYS A 277 -13.13 21.98 4.17
CA LYS A 277 -14.17 23.02 4.06
C LYS A 277 -14.36 23.56 2.64
N ALA A 278 -13.30 23.62 1.85
CA ALA A 278 -13.34 24.17 0.50
C ALA A 278 -13.89 23.16 -0.53
N MET A 279 -13.57 21.87 -0.39
CA MET A 279 -13.79 20.89 -1.46
C MET A 279 -14.90 19.88 -1.18
N THR A 280 -15.21 19.61 0.09
CA THR A 280 -16.12 18.52 0.48
C THR A 280 -17.47 19.03 0.98
N LEU A 281 -18.41 18.14 1.31
CA LEU A 281 -19.65 18.50 1.98
C LEU A 281 -19.73 17.78 3.33
N PRO A 282 -20.15 18.48 4.42
CA PRO A 282 -20.43 17.81 5.68
C PRO A 282 -21.50 16.73 5.52
N GLY A 283 -21.29 15.58 6.15
CA GLY A 283 -22.19 14.43 6.02
C GLY A 283 -21.50 13.12 6.39
N ILE A 284 -22.26 12.04 6.28
CA ILE A 284 -21.78 10.68 6.53
C ILE A 284 -21.74 9.91 5.21
N TYR A 285 -20.56 9.40 4.87
CA TYR A 285 -20.28 8.63 3.67
C TYR A 285 -19.90 7.21 4.07
N ARG A 286 -20.65 6.22 3.60
CA ARG A 286 -20.40 4.80 3.88
C ARG A 286 -19.90 4.08 2.64
N LYS A 287 -18.84 3.29 2.79
CA LYS A 287 -18.21 2.49 1.74
C LYS A 287 -17.68 1.18 2.33
N VAL A 288 -17.29 0.24 1.47
CA VAL A 288 -16.72 -1.05 1.86
C VAL A 288 -15.84 -1.59 0.73
N ALA A 289 -14.82 -2.35 1.08
CA ALA A 289 -14.02 -3.14 0.15
C ALA A 289 -13.69 -4.51 0.73
N PHE A 290 -13.26 -5.39 -0.17
CA PHE A 290 -12.95 -6.77 0.11
C PHE A 290 -11.73 -7.21 -0.69
N VAL A 291 -11.05 -8.26 -0.25
CA VAL A 291 -10.09 -8.99 -1.09
C VAL A 291 -10.03 -10.45 -0.65
N ASP A 292 -9.73 -11.34 -1.58
CA ASP A 292 -9.66 -12.78 -1.38
C ASP A 292 -8.37 -13.23 -0.70
N VAL A 293 -8.43 -14.34 0.04
CA VAL A 293 -7.27 -15.10 0.55
C VAL A 293 -7.55 -16.60 0.35
N PRO A 294 -7.26 -17.16 -0.84
CA PRO A 294 -7.61 -18.55 -1.19
C PRO A 294 -6.54 -19.57 -0.74
N TYR A 295 -6.26 -19.64 0.56
CA TYR A 295 -5.21 -20.50 1.13
C TYR A 295 -5.60 -21.99 1.19
N ALA A 296 -6.85 -22.37 0.91
CA ALA A 296 -7.21 -23.79 0.83
C ALA A 296 -6.56 -24.48 -0.38
N HIS A 297 -6.22 -23.74 -1.44
CA HIS A 297 -5.70 -24.30 -2.68
C HIS A 297 -4.39 -25.09 -2.49
N PRO A 298 -4.19 -26.25 -3.18
CA PRO A 298 -2.99 -27.08 -3.01
C PRO A 298 -1.65 -26.36 -3.27
N ASP A 299 -1.61 -25.43 -4.24
CA ASP A 299 -0.42 -24.66 -4.60
C ASP A 299 -0.05 -23.56 -3.58
N VAL A 300 -0.76 -23.48 -2.45
CA VAL A 300 -0.40 -22.64 -1.31
C VAL A 300 0.10 -23.54 -0.18
N GLN A 301 1.41 -23.71 -0.07
CA GLN A 301 2.02 -24.51 0.99
C GLN A 301 2.31 -23.65 2.21
N THR A 302 1.46 -23.71 3.23
CA THR A 302 1.66 -22.92 4.45
C THR A 302 2.60 -23.62 5.44
N SER A 303 3.34 -22.83 6.23
CA SER A 303 4.14 -23.34 7.35
C SER A 303 3.32 -24.06 8.44
N ASN A 304 2.00 -23.84 8.45
CA ASN A 304 1.09 -24.34 9.47
C ASN A 304 -0.27 -24.78 8.92
N ALA A 305 -0.77 -25.95 9.36
CA ALA A 305 -2.04 -26.51 8.88
C ALA A 305 -3.27 -25.67 9.23
N PHE A 306 -3.26 -24.95 10.36
CA PHE A 306 -4.38 -24.09 10.77
C PHE A 306 -4.58 -22.87 9.86
N ALA A 307 -3.61 -22.56 8.98
CA ALA A 307 -3.69 -21.47 8.02
C ALA A 307 -4.31 -21.88 6.67
N LYS A 308 -4.56 -23.18 6.44
CA LYS A 308 -5.14 -23.72 5.20
C LYS A 308 -6.66 -23.53 5.19
N LEU A 309 -7.12 -22.31 4.94
CA LEU A 309 -8.53 -22.00 4.69
C LEU A 309 -8.69 -20.84 3.71
N ASP A 310 -9.82 -20.80 3.01
CA ASP A 310 -10.19 -19.61 2.26
C ASP A 310 -10.80 -18.57 3.21
N SER A 311 -10.38 -17.32 3.06
CA SER A 311 -10.94 -16.19 3.81
C SER A 311 -11.06 -14.95 2.94
N ILE A 312 -11.77 -13.94 3.46
CA ILE A 312 -12.03 -12.67 2.78
C ILE A 312 -11.78 -11.56 3.79
N MET A 313 -10.99 -10.57 3.40
CA MET A 313 -10.85 -9.33 4.15
C MET A 313 -12.12 -8.50 4.02
N HIS A 314 -12.59 -7.91 5.13
CA HIS A 314 -13.70 -6.97 5.14
C HIS A 314 -13.22 -5.63 5.72
N ALA A 315 -13.33 -4.55 4.95
CA ALA A 315 -12.97 -3.20 5.37
C ALA A 315 -14.11 -2.21 5.11
N PRO A 316 -15.15 -2.20 5.98
CA PRO A 316 -16.16 -1.16 5.97
C PRO A 316 -15.58 0.15 6.52
N VAL A 317 -16.18 1.26 6.11
CA VAL A 317 -15.82 2.57 6.62
C VAL A 317 -17.02 3.51 6.66
N GLU A 318 -17.17 4.19 7.79
CA GLU A 318 -18.03 5.34 7.96
C GLU A 318 -17.16 6.60 8.06
N MET A 319 -17.21 7.44 7.03
CA MET A 319 -16.52 8.73 6.97
C MET A 319 -17.50 9.84 7.35
N GLU A 320 -17.23 10.52 8.46
CA GLU A 320 -18.00 11.67 8.93
C GLU A 320 -17.20 12.95 8.67
N ILE A 321 -17.72 13.83 7.79
CA ILE A 321 -17.18 15.17 7.57
C ILE A 321 -18.03 16.17 8.35
N ARG A 322 -17.41 16.99 9.19
CA ARG A 322 -18.11 17.95 10.07
C ARG A 322 -18.01 19.38 9.54
N ARG A 323 -18.89 20.24 10.04
CA ARG A 323 -19.00 21.65 9.58
C ARG A 323 -17.78 22.50 9.91
N ASP A 324 -17.07 22.17 10.97
CA ASP A 324 -15.86 22.86 11.42
C ASP A 324 -14.60 22.46 10.64
N GLY A 325 -14.74 21.57 9.64
CA GLY A 325 -13.63 21.07 8.83
C GLY A 325 -12.86 19.92 9.45
N SER A 326 -13.26 19.46 10.65
CA SER A 326 -12.81 18.18 11.18
C SER A 326 -13.53 17.03 10.48
N TRP A 327 -12.93 15.84 10.56
CA TRP A 327 -13.52 14.63 10.02
C TRP A 327 -13.04 13.40 10.78
N ARG A 328 -13.82 12.32 10.64
CA ARG A 328 -13.60 11.05 11.33
C ARG A 328 -13.76 9.88 10.37
N LEU A 329 -12.90 8.89 10.52
CA LEU A 329 -12.94 7.62 9.81
C LEU A 329 -13.10 6.47 10.81
N ASP A 330 -14.27 5.84 10.78
CA ASP A 330 -14.62 4.71 11.65
C ASP A 330 -14.64 3.40 10.84
N PHE A 331 -13.76 2.46 11.22
CA PHE A 331 -13.58 1.14 10.59
C PHE A 331 -14.28 0.01 11.37
N GLU A 332 -15.27 0.34 12.20
CA GLU A 332 -16.13 -0.63 12.87
C GLU A 332 -16.73 -1.65 11.89
N GLY A 333 -16.60 -2.94 12.23
CA GLY A 333 -17.05 -4.06 11.40
C GLY A 333 -15.96 -4.68 10.53
N ALA A 334 -14.72 -4.16 10.55
CA ALA A 334 -13.58 -4.80 9.90
C ALA A 334 -13.40 -6.27 10.36
N SER A 335 -12.90 -7.13 9.47
CA SER A 335 -12.58 -8.52 9.81
C SER A 335 -11.35 -8.62 10.71
N ARG A 336 -11.18 -9.77 11.38
CA ARG A 336 -9.99 -10.05 12.20
C ARG A 336 -8.74 -10.21 11.35
N TRP A 337 -7.57 -10.00 11.95
CA TRP A 337 -6.29 -10.52 11.46
C TRP A 337 -6.34 -12.04 11.21
N GLY A 338 -5.42 -12.55 10.39
CA GLY A 338 -5.36 -13.95 9.99
C GLY A 338 -3.94 -14.52 9.85
N TRP A 339 -3.85 -15.83 9.62
CA TRP A 339 -2.60 -16.59 9.52
C TRP A 339 -2.01 -16.53 8.11
N HIS A 340 -1.55 -15.35 7.74
CA HIS A 340 -1.00 -15.00 6.42
C HIS A 340 -0.11 -13.76 6.56
N SER A 341 0.58 -13.36 5.49
CA SER A 341 1.46 -12.18 5.47
C SER A 341 0.73 -10.84 5.22
N TYR A 342 -0.60 -10.82 5.21
CA TYR A 342 -1.42 -9.66 4.81
C TYR A 342 -1.91 -8.77 5.96
N ASN A 343 -1.52 -9.08 7.20
CA ASN A 343 -1.91 -8.22 8.33
C ASN A 343 -1.21 -6.87 8.24
N ALA A 344 -1.74 -5.88 8.94
CA ALA A 344 -1.17 -4.55 9.00
C ALA A 344 -1.06 -4.06 10.45
N HIS A 345 -0.80 -2.77 10.62
CA HIS A 345 -0.76 -2.08 11.91
C HIS A 345 -1.47 -0.73 11.80
N GLN A 346 -1.95 -0.18 12.92
CA GLN A 346 -2.69 1.09 12.95
C GLN A 346 -1.92 2.24 12.29
N VAL A 347 -0.59 2.26 12.47
CA VAL A 347 0.31 3.27 11.88
C VAL A 347 0.37 3.11 10.36
N ALA A 348 0.69 1.92 9.84
CA ALA A 348 0.75 1.68 8.41
C ALA A 348 -0.59 2.01 7.72
N PHE A 349 -1.70 1.58 8.35
CA PHE A 349 -3.04 1.82 7.81
C PHE A 349 -3.42 3.31 7.74
N THR A 350 -3.21 4.06 8.82
CA THR A 350 -3.55 5.49 8.89
C THR A 350 -2.58 6.34 8.07
N SER A 351 -1.31 5.95 7.99
CA SER A 351 -0.30 6.62 7.18
C SER A 351 -0.61 6.49 5.69
N GLY A 352 -1.12 5.34 5.22
CA GLY A 352 -1.56 5.22 3.83
C GLY A 352 -2.83 6.02 3.51
N ILE A 353 -3.73 6.22 4.47
CA ILE A 353 -4.84 7.19 4.31
C ILE A 353 -4.27 8.60 4.19
N TRP A 354 -3.25 8.94 4.98
CA TRP A 354 -2.54 10.21 4.84
C TRP A 354 -1.89 10.36 3.45
N VAL A 355 -1.25 9.32 2.90
CA VAL A 355 -0.73 9.32 1.51
C VAL A 355 -1.84 9.58 0.50
N MET A 356 -3.01 8.95 0.66
CA MET A 356 -4.15 9.24 -0.19
C MET A 356 -4.55 10.72 -0.09
N MET A 357 -4.58 11.31 1.11
CA MET A 357 -4.90 12.72 1.28
C MET A 357 -3.91 13.63 0.56
N THR A 358 -2.61 13.30 0.52
CA THR A 358 -1.61 14.10 -0.22
C THR A 358 -1.86 14.11 -1.72
N GLN A 359 -2.56 13.11 -2.26
CA GLN A 359 -2.84 12.98 -3.68
C GLN A 359 -4.11 13.72 -4.13
N THR A 360 -4.98 14.15 -3.20
CA THR A 360 -6.24 14.84 -3.56
C THR A 360 -6.60 16.01 -2.64
N LEU A 361 -6.58 15.80 -1.32
CA LEU A 361 -7.03 16.83 -0.37
C LEU A 361 -5.96 17.89 -0.15
N VAL A 362 -4.70 17.50 0.06
CA VAL A 362 -3.63 18.43 0.47
C VAL A 362 -2.40 18.50 -0.45
N PRO A 363 -2.47 18.24 -1.78
CA PRO A 363 -1.27 18.23 -2.64
C PRO A 363 -0.53 19.58 -2.69
N THR A 364 -1.24 20.68 -2.38
CA THR A 364 -0.70 22.06 -2.39
C THR A 364 -0.53 22.65 -1.00
N GLN A 365 -0.72 21.86 0.06
CA GLN A 365 -0.49 22.30 1.45
C GLN A 365 0.88 21.80 1.94
N ARG A 366 1.19 21.99 3.23
CA ARG A 366 2.39 21.41 3.84
C ARG A 366 2.20 19.90 4.00
N ILE A 367 3.05 19.13 3.35
CA ILE A 367 3.06 17.67 3.40
C ILE A 367 3.87 17.24 4.62
N ASN A 368 3.17 17.03 5.74
CA ASN A 368 3.74 16.61 7.01
C ASN A 368 2.66 16.03 7.96
N ASP A 369 3.02 15.76 9.22
CA ASP A 369 2.12 15.16 10.23
C ASP A 369 0.95 16.07 10.63
N GLY A 370 0.90 17.32 10.19
CA GLY A 370 -0.22 18.22 10.49
C GLY A 370 -1.57 17.66 10.09
N ALA A 371 -1.66 17.07 8.89
CA ALA A 371 -2.90 16.43 8.42
C ALA A 371 -3.28 15.19 9.24
N TYR A 372 -2.29 14.49 9.82
CA TYR A 372 -2.53 13.39 10.77
C TYR A 372 -3.24 13.89 12.03
N TYR A 373 -2.71 14.96 12.66
CA TYR A 373 -3.34 15.59 13.83
C TYR A 373 -4.72 16.23 13.54
N GLY A 374 -5.06 16.43 12.27
CA GLY A 374 -6.37 16.94 11.84
C GLY A 374 -7.42 15.86 11.55
N THR A 375 -7.08 14.58 11.75
CA THR A 375 -7.94 13.44 11.38
C THR A 375 -8.20 12.53 12.57
N GLU A 376 -9.46 12.18 12.80
CA GLU A 376 -9.83 11.16 13.78
C GLU A 376 -9.92 9.78 13.13
N PHE A 377 -9.22 8.80 13.71
CA PHE A 377 -9.30 7.40 13.30
C PHE A 377 -9.87 6.54 14.42
N HIS A 378 -10.80 5.66 14.09
CA HIS A 378 -11.27 4.60 14.97
C HIS A 378 -11.12 3.23 14.32
N MET A 379 -10.34 2.37 14.97
CA MET A 379 -9.90 1.08 14.46
C MET A 379 -10.00 0.02 15.56
N PRO A 380 -11.04 -0.83 15.53
CA PRO A 380 -11.27 -1.83 16.57
C PRO A 380 -10.04 -2.70 16.83
N LYS A 381 -9.61 -2.78 18.10
CA LYS A 381 -8.52 -3.68 18.49
C LYS A 381 -8.84 -5.13 18.12
N GLY A 382 -7.88 -5.82 17.50
CA GLY A 382 -8.03 -7.16 16.96
C GLY A 382 -8.49 -7.23 15.50
N GLY A 383 -8.83 -6.11 14.87
CA GLY A 383 -9.01 -6.05 13.42
C GLY A 383 -7.69 -6.34 12.67
N TRP A 384 -7.77 -6.69 11.39
CA TRP A 384 -6.59 -6.94 10.55
C TRP A 384 -5.66 -5.71 10.42
N ASN A 385 -6.23 -4.52 10.58
CA ASN A 385 -5.56 -3.22 10.53
C ASN A 385 -5.12 -2.71 11.91
N ASN A 386 -5.57 -3.33 13.01
CA ASN A 386 -5.08 -3.08 14.36
C ASN A 386 -5.00 -4.39 15.17
N PRO A 387 -4.09 -5.32 14.82
CA PRO A 387 -4.02 -6.62 15.48
C PRO A 387 -3.70 -6.52 16.98
N ASP A 388 -4.14 -7.53 17.71
CA ASP A 388 -3.92 -7.72 19.15
C ASP A 388 -3.12 -9.00 19.44
N ASP A 389 -2.31 -9.42 18.44
CA ASP A 389 -1.44 -10.58 18.54
C ASP A 389 -0.07 -10.32 17.90
N ARG A 390 0.98 -10.50 18.71
CA ARG A 390 2.37 -10.28 18.30
C ARG A 390 2.93 -11.31 17.30
N ARG A 391 2.16 -12.35 16.95
CA ARG A 391 2.59 -13.43 16.04
C ARG A 391 2.20 -13.16 14.59
N THR A 392 1.45 -12.11 14.30
CA THR A 392 0.98 -11.78 12.93
C THR A 392 2.14 -11.59 11.95
N GLY A 393 1.96 -12.06 10.71
CA GLY A 393 2.87 -11.80 9.57
C GLY A 393 2.39 -10.63 8.71
N HIS A 394 3.33 -9.93 8.08
CA HIS A 394 3.19 -8.63 7.43
C HIS A 394 3.92 -8.50 6.09
N ALA A 395 4.66 -9.51 5.62
CA ALA A 395 5.48 -9.41 4.39
C ALA A 395 4.74 -8.87 3.15
N TYR A 396 3.42 -9.05 3.05
CA TYR A 396 2.60 -8.41 2.02
C TYR A 396 1.36 -7.72 2.60
N ALA A 397 1.56 -6.87 3.61
CA ALA A 397 0.49 -6.04 4.21
C ALA A 397 -0.32 -5.27 3.16
N TRP A 398 0.31 -4.89 2.04
CA TRP A 398 -0.31 -4.18 0.92
C TRP A 398 -1.59 -4.84 0.41
N HIS A 399 -1.68 -6.17 0.42
CA HIS A 399 -2.87 -6.89 -0.06
C HIS A 399 -4.17 -6.36 0.56
N PHE A 400 -4.17 -6.19 1.89
CA PHE A 400 -5.32 -5.67 2.61
C PHE A 400 -5.34 -4.13 2.62
N LEU A 401 -4.18 -3.50 2.78
CA LEU A 401 -4.06 -2.03 2.86
C LEU A 401 -4.61 -1.34 1.60
N VAL A 402 -4.11 -1.67 0.41
CA VAL A 402 -4.49 -1.00 -0.84
C VAL A 402 -5.94 -1.29 -1.23
N SER A 403 -6.42 -2.46 -0.83
CA SER A 403 -7.80 -2.87 -1.03
C SER A 403 -8.76 -2.09 -0.16
N ALA A 404 -8.38 -1.74 1.07
CA ALA A 404 -9.21 -0.94 1.96
C ALA A 404 -9.25 0.55 1.55
N TRP A 405 -8.10 1.16 1.22
CA TRP A 405 -8.02 2.60 0.94
C TRP A 405 -8.76 3.03 -0.33
N THR A 406 -8.97 2.13 -1.29
CA THR A 406 -9.77 2.43 -2.50
C THR A 406 -11.21 2.88 -2.17
N THR A 407 -11.73 2.53 -0.98
CA THR A 407 -13.03 3.00 -0.49
C THR A 407 -13.06 4.50 -0.18
N MET A 408 -11.93 5.05 0.30
CA MET A 408 -11.82 6.45 0.75
C MET A 408 -11.95 7.39 -0.42
N TRP A 409 -11.33 7.04 -1.56
CA TRP A 409 -11.51 7.74 -2.83
C TRP A 409 -12.98 7.86 -3.20
N ARG A 410 -13.77 6.77 -3.15
CA ARG A 410 -15.20 6.82 -3.48
C ARG A 410 -16.01 7.67 -2.51
N GLY A 411 -15.63 7.70 -1.24
CA GLY A 411 -16.24 8.57 -0.23
C GLY A 411 -16.00 10.05 -0.53
N LEU A 412 -14.74 10.45 -0.69
CA LEU A 412 -14.34 11.82 -1.00
C LEU A 412 -14.85 12.28 -2.36
N SER A 413 -14.75 11.43 -3.39
CA SER A 413 -15.26 11.70 -4.72
C SER A 413 -16.75 11.95 -4.76
N GLN A 414 -17.54 11.28 -3.90
CA GLN A 414 -18.96 11.59 -3.77
C GLN A 414 -19.17 13.01 -3.21
N ALA A 415 -18.32 13.45 -2.28
CA ALA A 415 -18.36 14.82 -1.76
C ALA A 415 -17.96 15.86 -2.82
N TYR A 416 -16.87 15.61 -3.57
CA TYR A 416 -16.41 16.48 -4.66
C TYR A 416 -17.45 16.61 -5.76
N PHE A 417 -17.99 15.48 -6.23
CA PHE A 417 -19.03 15.44 -7.25
C PHE A 417 -20.27 16.24 -6.82
N SER A 418 -20.72 16.04 -5.58
CA SER A 418 -21.89 16.73 -5.04
C SER A 418 -21.68 18.25 -4.92
N ARG A 419 -20.44 18.71 -4.79
CA ARG A 419 -20.09 20.13 -4.71
C ARG A 419 -19.77 20.76 -6.07
N GLY A 420 -19.46 19.94 -7.08
CA GLY A 420 -19.15 20.37 -8.44
C GLY A 420 -17.66 20.39 -8.80
N TYR A 421 -16.77 19.93 -7.93
CA TYR A 421 -15.33 19.77 -8.22
C TYR A 421 -15.08 18.44 -8.93
N LEU A 422 -15.61 18.32 -10.15
CA LEU A 422 -15.59 17.09 -10.93
C LEU A 422 -14.17 16.67 -11.33
N GLU A 423 -13.26 17.63 -11.44
CA GLU A 423 -11.84 17.44 -11.74
C GLU A 423 -11.08 16.68 -10.66
N GLU A 424 -11.57 16.70 -9.42
CA GLU A 424 -10.98 16.00 -8.26
C GLU A 424 -11.57 14.60 -8.05
N VAL A 425 -12.64 14.25 -8.77
CA VAL A 425 -13.26 12.93 -8.67
C VAL A 425 -12.31 11.87 -9.21
N ASN A 426 -12.11 10.82 -8.42
CA ASN A 426 -11.44 9.58 -8.80
C ASN A 426 -12.18 8.36 -8.21
N ALA A 427 -12.43 7.33 -9.02
CA ALA A 427 -13.17 6.14 -8.61
C ALA A 427 -12.41 5.22 -7.62
N GLY A 428 -11.09 5.37 -7.48
CA GLY A 428 -10.27 4.61 -6.56
C GLY A 428 -8.96 4.12 -7.17
N ASN A 429 -8.02 3.72 -6.31
CA ASN A 429 -6.80 3.05 -6.75
C ASN A 429 -7.07 1.60 -7.17
N ALA A 430 -6.26 1.09 -8.10
CA ALA A 430 -6.17 -0.34 -8.41
C ALA A 430 -5.65 -1.16 -7.22
N ASN A 431 -5.83 -2.48 -7.29
CA ASN A 431 -5.01 -3.39 -6.51
C ASN A 431 -3.59 -3.41 -7.11
N THR A 432 -2.58 -2.98 -6.36
CA THR A 432 -1.20 -2.89 -6.86
C THR A 432 -0.53 -4.28 -6.80
N SER A 433 -0.84 -5.10 -7.80
CA SER A 433 -0.37 -6.46 -8.01
C SER A 433 -0.42 -6.78 -9.51
N ASN A 434 0.12 -7.87 -10.04
CA ASN A 434 0.88 -8.97 -9.43
C ASN A 434 2.30 -8.56 -9.01
N TRP A 435 2.85 -9.25 -8.01
CA TRP A 435 4.28 -9.19 -7.70
C TRP A 435 4.97 -10.45 -8.22
N LEU A 436 5.75 -10.32 -9.31
CA LEU A 436 6.61 -11.39 -9.79
C LEU A 436 7.74 -11.58 -8.78
N GLN A 437 7.84 -12.80 -8.24
CA GLN A 437 8.80 -13.14 -7.20
C GLN A 437 9.40 -14.53 -7.43
N GLY A 438 10.57 -14.76 -6.86
CA GLY A 438 11.32 -15.99 -7.04
C GLY A 438 12.75 -15.90 -6.51
N GLY A 439 13.46 -17.02 -6.52
CA GLY A 439 14.84 -17.08 -6.06
C GLY A 439 15.53 -18.41 -6.34
N GLY A 440 16.84 -18.40 -6.14
CA GLY A 440 17.74 -19.48 -6.52
C GLY A 440 19.13 -18.92 -6.82
N ILE A 441 19.80 -19.47 -7.83
CA ILE A 441 21.07 -18.97 -8.35
C ILE A 441 20.83 -18.20 -9.65
N ASN A 442 21.31 -16.96 -9.71
CA ASN A 442 21.11 -16.07 -10.85
C ASN A 442 22.15 -16.24 -11.97
N GLN A 443 22.09 -15.37 -12.99
CA GLN A 443 22.99 -15.36 -14.15
C GLN A 443 24.48 -15.12 -13.80
N ASP A 444 24.78 -14.60 -12.62
CA ASP A 444 26.13 -14.34 -12.12
C ASP A 444 26.67 -15.51 -11.26
N GLY A 445 25.86 -16.54 -11.02
CA GLY A 445 26.21 -17.66 -10.16
C GLY A 445 26.09 -17.36 -8.65
N GLU A 446 25.29 -16.36 -8.28
CA GLU A 446 25.09 -15.92 -6.89
C GLU A 446 23.70 -16.33 -6.37
N VAL A 447 23.60 -16.59 -5.06
CA VAL A 447 22.30 -16.70 -4.37
C VAL A 447 21.54 -15.40 -4.56
N HIS A 448 20.28 -15.49 -4.95
CA HIS A 448 19.50 -14.33 -5.36
C HIS A 448 18.00 -14.51 -5.11
N ALA A 449 17.30 -13.38 -5.06
CA ALA A 449 15.84 -13.30 -5.07
C ALA A 449 15.41 -12.15 -6.01
N VAL A 450 14.20 -12.23 -6.56
CA VAL A 450 13.62 -11.19 -7.42
C VAL A 450 12.30 -10.70 -6.84
N ASN A 451 12.01 -9.43 -7.10
CA ASN A 451 10.71 -8.82 -6.81
C ASN A 451 10.49 -7.67 -7.79
N SER A 452 9.81 -7.94 -8.90
CA SER A 452 9.58 -6.94 -9.93
C SER A 452 8.68 -5.81 -9.40
N PHE A 453 9.09 -4.56 -9.62
CA PHE A 453 8.30 -3.38 -9.26
C PHE A 453 7.39 -2.89 -10.39
N GLU A 454 7.19 -3.66 -11.46
CA GLU A 454 6.19 -3.35 -12.49
C GLU A 454 4.79 -3.02 -11.91
N ALA A 455 4.47 -3.51 -10.71
CA ALA A 455 3.25 -3.20 -9.96
C ALA A 455 3.12 -1.73 -9.47
N SER A 456 4.19 -0.93 -9.52
CA SER A 456 4.18 0.53 -9.32
C SER A 456 3.36 1.27 -10.39
N SER A 457 3.13 0.63 -11.54
CA SER A 457 2.52 1.20 -12.74
C SER A 457 1.22 0.48 -13.09
N CYS A 458 0.29 0.42 -12.14
CA CYS A 458 -1.06 -0.10 -12.39
C CYS A 458 -1.96 0.96 -13.05
N GLY A 459 -3.13 0.54 -13.53
CA GLY A 459 -4.14 1.49 -14.02
C GLY A 459 -4.74 2.33 -12.89
N THR A 460 -5.11 3.59 -13.16
CA THR A 460 -5.75 4.47 -12.16
C THR A 460 -7.26 4.57 -12.35
N GLY A 461 -7.99 4.92 -11.29
CA GLY A 461 -9.44 5.10 -11.35
C GLY A 461 -9.86 6.23 -12.28
N ALA A 462 -10.97 6.03 -12.98
CA ALA A 462 -11.59 7.04 -13.83
C ALA A 462 -12.06 8.24 -13.00
N GLY A 463 -12.04 9.43 -13.63
CA GLY A 463 -12.64 10.64 -13.06
C GLY A 463 -14.05 10.90 -13.58
N ALA A 464 -14.66 11.99 -13.10
CA ALA A 464 -15.99 12.40 -13.58
C ALA A 464 -15.96 13.13 -14.94
N ILE A 465 -14.77 13.38 -15.49
CA ILE A 465 -14.57 14.14 -16.74
C ILE A 465 -13.58 13.49 -17.72
N LYS A 466 -12.92 12.39 -17.32
CA LYS A 466 -11.87 11.74 -18.12
C LYS A 466 -11.65 10.29 -17.69
N ASP A 467 -11.13 9.51 -18.62
CA ASP A 467 -10.66 8.14 -18.36
C ASP A 467 -9.51 8.13 -17.34
N GLY A 468 -9.36 6.99 -16.68
CA GLY A 468 -8.19 6.70 -15.85
C GLY A 468 -6.94 6.51 -16.71
N LEU A 469 -5.77 6.73 -16.11
CA LEU A 469 -4.49 6.57 -16.79
C LEU A 469 -4.13 5.09 -16.86
N ASN A 470 -3.84 4.58 -18.06
CA ASN A 470 -3.33 3.22 -18.22
C ASN A 470 -1.91 3.13 -17.63
N HIS A 471 -1.60 2.01 -16.96
CA HIS A 471 -0.27 1.61 -16.48
C HIS A 471 0.62 2.77 -15.98
N ALA A 472 0.19 3.42 -14.90
CA ALA A 472 0.66 4.77 -14.54
C ALA A 472 1.07 4.97 -13.08
N ALA A 473 0.44 4.29 -12.11
CA ALA A 473 0.69 4.62 -10.71
C ALA A 473 0.28 3.51 -9.73
N ALA A 474 0.72 3.68 -8.49
CA ALA A 474 0.33 2.92 -7.32
C ALA A 474 -0.15 3.85 -6.20
N ILE A 475 -0.97 3.34 -5.27
CA ILE A 475 -1.50 4.17 -4.18
C ILE A 475 -0.40 4.66 -3.22
N TRP A 476 0.65 3.87 -3.06
CA TRP A 476 1.76 4.15 -2.14
C TRP A 476 2.81 5.11 -2.74
N ASN A 477 2.88 5.22 -4.08
CA ASN A 477 3.69 6.18 -4.81
C ASN A 477 2.97 6.56 -6.13
N PRO A 478 2.49 7.82 -6.28
CA PRO A 478 1.78 8.26 -7.48
C PRO A 478 2.72 8.54 -8.67
N GLU A 479 4.04 8.57 -8.47
CA GLU A 479 5.06 8.75 -9.51
C GLU A 479 5.45 7.38 -10.09
N GLY A 480 4.47 6.66 -10.67
CA GLY A 480 4.70 5.31 -11.16
C GLY A 480 5.70 5.25 -12.31
N ASP A 481 6.63 4.31 -12.22
CA ASP A 481 7.59 3.95 -13.26
C ASP A 481 7.67 2.42 -13.32
N MET A 482 7.60 1.86 -14.52
CA MET A 482 7.57 0.40 -14.72
C MET A 482 8.98 -0.17 -14.93
N GLY A 483 9.98 0.70 -15.04
CA GLY A 483 11.37 0.35 -15.28
C GLY A 483 11.64 -0.11 -16.70
N ASP A 484 12.90 -0.01 -17.11
CA ASP A 484 13.35 -0.48 -18.41
C ASP A 484 13.54 -2.00 -18.40
N ILE A 485 13.10 -2.66 -19.47
CA ILE A 485 13.30 -4.10 -19.68
C ILE A 485 14.77 -4.47 -19.49
N GLU A 486 15.69 -3.71 -20.11
CA GLU A 486 17.12 -3.98 -20.07
C GLU A 486 17.70 -3.87 -18.65
N ILE A 487 17.15 -2.98 -17.82
CA ILE A 487 17.56 -2.83 -16.41
C ILE A 487 17.04 -4.01 -15.57
N TRP A 488 15.79 -4.41 -15.78
CA TRP A 488 15.22 -5.59 -15.12
C TRP A 488 15.98 -6.88 -15.46
N GLU A 489 16.34 -7.09 -16.73
CA GLU A 489 17.13 -8.28 -17.15
C GLU A 489 18.54 -8.32 -16.54
N MET A 490 19.10 -7.19 -16.09
CA MET A 490 20.35 -7.19 -15.32
C MET A 490 20.17 -7.71 -13.89
N ALA A 491 18.98 -7.54 -13.29
CA ALA A 491 18.70 -7.92 -11.91
C ALA A 491 17.90 -9.24 -11.78
N GLU A 492 17.37 -9.76 -12.89
CA GLU A 492 16.51 -10.94 -12.91
C GLU A 492 16.99 -11.94 -13.96
N PRO A 493 17.14 -13.25 -13.64
CA PRO A 493 17.51 -14.27 -14.64
C PRO A 493 16.30 -14.65 -15.52
N LEU A 494 15.67 -13.64 -16.14
CA LEU A 494 14.40 -13.74 -16.86
C LEU A 494 14.44 -12.85 -18.11
N LEU A 495 14.11 -13.39 -19.28
CA LEU A 495 14.01 -12.63 -20.54
C LEU A 495 12.58 -12.18 -20.81
N TYR A 496 12.40 -10.98 -21.34
CA TYR A 496 11.10 -10.48 -21.78
C TYR A 496 10.74 -11.03 -23.18
N LEU A 497 9.59 -11.68 -23.29
CA LEU A 497 8.98 -12.12 -24.56
C LEU A 497 7.81 -11.22 -24.99
N GLY A 498 7.34 -10.35 -24.11
CA GLY A 498 6.27 -9.41 -24.37
C GLY A 498 6.13 -8.38 -23.26
N ARG A 499 5.66 -7.18 -23.61
CA ARG A 499 5.25 -6.11 -22.71
C ARG A 499 4.14 -5.32 -23.39
N ASN A 500 2.92 -5.49 -22.92
CA ASN A 500 1.73 -5.08 -23.63
C ASN A 500 0.70 -4.47 -22.68
N VAL A 501 -0.07 -3.49 -23.16
CA VAL A 501 -1.25 -3.01 -22.41
C VAL A 501 -2.23 -4.17 -22.25
N LYS A 502 -2.79 -4.33 -21.05
CA LYS A 502 -3.74 -5.40 -20.79
C LYS A 502 -5.15 -4.99 -21.19
N ALA A 503 -5.61 -5.47 -22.34
CA ALA A 503 -6.97 -5.23 -22.83
C ALA A 503 -8.02 -5.60 -21.76
N ASN A 504 -9.10 -4.82 -21.68
CA ASN A 504 -10.25 -5.05 -20.78
C ASN A 504 -9.93 -5.11 -19.27
N SER A 505 -8.75 -4.68 -18.84
CA SER A 505 -8.40 -4.69 -17.42
C SER A 505 -8.95 -3.49 -16.65
N GLY A 506 -9.14 -2.34 -17.30
CA GLY A 506 -9.75 -1.15 -16.73
C GLY A 506 -11.26 -1.27 -16.61
N GLY A 507 -11.81 -0.80 -15.51
CA GLY A 507 -13.23 -0.91 -15.22
C GLY A 507 -14.08 -0.11 -16.20
N TYR A 508 -15.15 -0.73 -16.69
CA TYR A 508 -16.04 -0.10 -17.67
C TYR A 508 -16.82 1.06 -17.07
N GLY A 509 -16.99 2.14 -17.81
CA GLY A 509 -17.81 3.28 -17.41
C GLY A 509 -18.10 4.21 -18.59
N GLN A 510 -18.84 5.29 -18.32
CA GLN A 510 -18.84 6.47 -19.19
C GLN A 510 -17.40 6.92 -19.43
N TYR A 511 -16.63 6.98 -18.34
CA TYR A 511 -15.17 7.04 -18.37
C TYR A 511 -14.60 5.71 -17.88
N ARG A 512 -13.70 5.13 -18.69
CA ARG A 512 -13.05 3.84 -18.44
C ARG A 512 -11.94 4.03 -17.40
N GLY A 513 -11.79 3.09 -16.48
CA GLY A 513 -10.60 3.03 -15.64
C GLY A 513 -9.35 2.76 -16.47
N GLY A 514 -8.18 3.15 -15.99
CA GLY A 514 -6.93 2.85 -16.65
C GLY A 514 -6.72 1.35 -16.78
N ASN A 515 -6.31 0.86 -17.94
CA ASN A 515 -5.87 -0.51 -18.10
C ASN A 515 -4.53 -0.70 -17.39
N GLY A 516 -4.31 -1.88 -16.82
CA GLY A 516 -2.97 -2.30 -16.46
C GLY A 516 -2.17 -2.73 -17.69
N PHE A 517 -1.10 -3.48 -17.45
CA PHE A 517 -0.27 -4.05 -18.51
C PHE A 517 0.16 -5.46 -18.11
N GLU A 518 0.82 -6.17 -19.02
CA GLU A 518 1.28 -7.52 -18.79
C GLU A 518 2.65 -7.75 -19.43
N THR A 519 3.45 -8.60 -18.80
CA THR A 519 4.76 -9.00 -19.31
C THR A 519 4.92 -10.52 -19.28
N LEU A 520 5.31 -11.09 -20.42
CA LEU A 520 5.61 -12.52 -20.54
C LEU A 520 7.10 -12.71 -20.31
N ARG A 521 7.45 -13.54 -19.33
CA ARG A 521 8.83 -13.77 -18.89
C ARG A 521 9.21 -15.22 -19.17
N MET A 522 10.40 -15.42 -19.73
CA MET A 522 11.00 -16.74 -19.90
C MET A 522 12.20 -16.87 -18.97
N VAL A 523 12.25 -17.95 -18.18
CA VAL A 523 13.38 -18.21 -17.28
C VAL A 523 14.65 -18.46 -18.09
N TRP A 524 15.73 -17.75 -17.76
CA TRP A 524 16.96 -17.75 -18.54
C TRP A 524 18.21 -17.55 -17.69
N LYS A 525 19.18 -18.45 -17.83
CA LYS A 525 20.42 -18.50 -17.04
C LYS A 525 20.18 -18.56 -15.53
N ALA A 526 19.06 -19.13 -15.08
CA ALA A 526 18.82 -19.44 -13.68
C ALA A 526 19.30 -20.88 -13.36
N GLN A 527 19.70 -21.14 -12.11
CA GLN A 527 19.93 -22.49 -11.59
C GLN A 527 19.24 -22.63 -10.24
N ASP A 528 18.74 -23.84 -9.93
CA ASP A 528 17.99 -24.14 -8.70
C ASP A 528 16.90 -23.08 -8.40
N TRP A 529 16.12 -22.76 -9.44
CA TRP A 529 15.25 -21.58 -9.47
C TRP A 529 13.80 -21.91 -9.11
N THR A 530 13.17 -20.98 -8.40
CA THR A 530 11.75 -21.04 -8.05
C THR A 530 11.06 -19.71 -8.31
N MET A 531 9.75 -19.75 -8.56
CA MET A 531 8.90 -18.55 -8.70
C MET A 531 7.51 -18.77 -8.09
N PHE A 532 6.79 -17.67 -7.81
CA PHE A 532 5.41 -17.71 -7.32
C PHE A 532 4.64 -16.44 -7.64
N PHE A 533 3.30 -16.52 -7.50
CA PHE A 533 2.37 -15.42 -7.75
C PHE A 533 1.87 -14.81 -6.44
N MET A 534 1.68 -13.49 -6.44
CA MET A 534 1.03 -12.77 -5.35
C MET A 534 0.20 -11.59 -5.86
N GLY A 535 -1.12 -11.74 -5.81
CA GLY A 535 -2.10 -10.69 -6.09
C GLY A 535 -3.54 -11.17 -5.89
N ASN A 536 -4.52 -10.28 -6.08
CA ASN A 536 -5.93 -10.67 -6.03
C ASN A 536 -6.34 -11.54 -7.24
N GLY A 537 -7.22 -12.52 -7.03
CA GLY A 537 -7.67 -13.44 -8.08
C GLY A 537 -9.18 -13.58 -8.17
N TYR A 538 -9.83 -13.95 -7.07
CA TYR A 538 -11.26 -14.23 -7.05
C TYR A 538 -12.13 -12.99 -6.79
N MET A 539 -11.54 -11.87 -6.38
CA MET A 539 -12.29 -10.68 -5.97
C MET A 539 -11.64 -9.38 -6.44
N ASN A 540 -12.48 -8.41 -6.78
CA ASN A 540 -12.08 -7.02 -6.98
C ASN A 540 -12.04 -6.27 -5.65
N SER A 541 -10.94 -5.55 -5.40
CA SER A 541 -10.88 -4.64 -4.27
C SER A 541 -11.46 -3.26 -4.60
N ASP A 542 -11.19 -2.75 -5.79
CA ASP A 542 -11.74 -1.49 -6.29
C ASP A 542 -13.14 -1.69 -6.85
N TRP A 543 -14.01 -0.68 -6.69
CA TRP A 543 -15.34 -0.64 -7.31
C TRP A 543 -15.44 0.60 -8.18
N GLY A 544 -16.18 0.51 -9.27
CA GLY A 544 -16.55 1.69 -10.03
C GLY A 544 -17.44 2.65 -9.23
N LEU A 545 -17.55 3.88 -9.74
CA LEU A 545 -18.28 4.97 -9.11
C LEU A 545 -19.45 5.42 -9.98
N MET A 546 -20.61 5.70 -9.35
CA MET A 546 -21.79 6.28 -9.99
C MET A 546 -22.27 5.56 -11.27
N GLY A 547 -22.14 4.24 -11.31
CA GLY A 547 -22.56 3.40 -12.45
C GLY A 547 -21.41 2.65 -13.13
N GLY A 548 -20.17 3.04 -12.86
CA GLY A 548 -18.99 2.34 -13.36
C GLY A 548 -18.80 0.97 -12.71
N TYR A 549 -18.04 0.11 -13.39
CA TYR A 549 -17.68 -1.24 -12.95
C TYR A 549 -16.29 -1.25 -12.29
N PRO A 550 -16.02 -2.25 -11.42
CA PRO A 550 -14.66 -2.59 -11.00
C PRO A 550 -13.71 -2.83 -12.19
N SER A 551 -12.41 -2.75 -11.93
CA SER A 551 -11.37 -3.32 -12.80
C SER A 551 -11.54 -4.84 -13.01
N ALA A 552 -10.72 -5.47 -13.84
CA ALA A 552 -10.66 -6.93 -13.91
C ALA A 552 -9.89 -7.52 -12.71
N THR A 553 -10.26 -8.74 -12.29
CA THR A 553 -9.47 -9.49 -11.30
C THR A 553 -8.27 -10.18 -11.95
N GLY A 554 -7.34 -10.68 -11.14
CA GLY A 554 -6.19 -11.44 -11.62
C GLY A 554 -6.53 -12.85 -12.08
N TYR A 555 -5.60 -13.43 -12.82
CA TYR A 555 -5.47 -14.87 -13.07
C TYR A 555 -3.99 -15.24 -13.15
N ARG A 556 -3.69 -16.52 -13.01
CA ARG A 556 -2.35 -17.11 -13.14
C ARG A 556 -2.18 -17.68 -14.54
N PHE A 557 -0.99 -17.48 -15.11
CA PHE A 557 -0.48 -18.26 -16.23
C PHE A 557 0.98 -18.60 -15.97
N GLU A 558 1.29 -19.89 -15.93
CA GLU A 558 2.64 -20.43 -15.93
C GLU A 558 2.71 -21.67 -16.82
N ALA A 559 3.85 -21.89 -17.46
CA ALA A 559 4.08 -23.06 -18.31
C ALA A 559 5.45 -23.68 -18.03
N HIS A 560 5.46 -24.97 -17.73
CA HIS A 560 6.66 -25.76 -17.51
C HIS A 560 6.90 -26.74 -18.65
N HIS A 561 8.14 -27.20 -18.79
CA HIS A 561 8.54 -28.19 -19.82
C HIS A 561 8.15 -27.73 -21.23
N THR A 562 8.31 -26.44 -21.47
CA THR A 562 7.74 -25.73 -22.62
C THR A 562 8.31 -26.17 -23.96
N GLY A 563 9.50 -26.79 -23.96
CA GLY A 563 10.23 -27.14 -25.17
C GLY A 563 10.78 -25.92 -25.94
N LEU A 564 10.67 -24.70 -25.41
CA LEU A 564 10.99 -23.48 -26.15
C LEU A 564 12.43 -23.45 -26.66
N MET A 565 13.38 -23.97 -25.91
CA MET A 565 14.79 -24.02 -26.33
C MET A 565 14.98 -24.77 -27.66
N GLU A 566 14.27 -25.89 -27.84
CA GLU A 566 14.31 -26.64 -29.10
C GLU A 566 13.56 -25.92 -30.22
N ARG A 567 12.42 -25.31 -29.90
CA ARG A 567 11.61 -24.56 -30.87
C ARG A 567 12.35 -23.35 -31.40
N ILE A 568 13.05 -22.61 -30.53
CA ILE A 568 13.96 -21.52 -30.89
C ILE A 568 15.04 -22.02 -31.85
N ALA A 569 15.71 -23.14 -31.51
CA ALA A 569 16.75 -23.71 -32.36
C ALA A 569 16.26 -24.14 -33.75
N ARG A 570 14.98 -24.50 -33.88
CA ARG A 570 14.33 -24.88 -35.15
C ARG A 570 13.68 -23.71 -35.89
N GLY A 571 13.65 -22.51 -35.30
CA GLY A 571 12.95 -21.36 -35.88
C GLY A 571 11.43 -21.53 -35.93
N GLU A 572 10.86 -22.27 -34.99
CA GLU A 572 9.41 -22.43 -34.87
C GLU A 572 8.75 -21.20 -34.21
N SER A 573 7.42 -21.10 -34.28
CA SER A 573 6.67 -20.01 -33.63
C SER A 573 6.87 -20.00 -32.10
N LEU A 574 6.75 -18.86 -31.43
CA LEU A 574 6.92 -18.72 -29.98
C LEU A 574 5.74 -17.95 -29.38
N PRO A 575 5.41 -18.16 -28.08
CA PRO A 575 4.50 -17.27 -27.39
C PRO A 575 5.20 -15.92 -27.20
N LEU A 576 4.67 -14.88 -27.83
CA LEU A 576 5.23 -13.53 -27.83
C LEU A 576 4.12 -12.51 -27.53
N GLY A 577 4.50 -11.35 -26.99
CA GLY A 577 3.53 -10.30 -26.67
C GLY A 577 2.68 -10.63 -25.44
N GLY A 578 1.44 -10.13 -25.38
CA GLY A 578 0.52 -10.27 -24.25
C GLY A 578 -0.54 -11.35 -24.45
N ASP A 579 -1.12 -11.83 -23.35
CA ASP A 579 -2.23 -12.78 -23.33
C ASP A 579 -3.56 -12.03 -23.57
N ALA A 580 -3.71 -11.46 -24.77
CA ALA A 580 -4.68 -10.41 -25.07
C ALA A 580 -6.14 -10.80 -24.75
N ASN A 581 -6.51 -12.06 -24.96
CA ASN A 581 -7.79 -12.62 -24.54
C ASN A 581 -7.56 -13.95 -23.82
N PRO A 582 -7.59 -14.00 -22.47
CA PRO A 582 -7.32 -15.22 -21.72
C PRO A 582 -8.35 -16.34 -21.94
N ASP A 583 -9.53 -16.04 -22.53
CA ASP A 583 -10.51 -17.05 -22.94
C ASP A 583 -10.12 -17.77 -24.24
N VAL A 584 -9.12 -17.23 -24.98
CA VAL A 584 -8.57 -17.81 -26.21
C VAL A 584 -7.07 -18.05 -25.99
N PRO A 585 -6.69 -19.20 -25.39
CA PRO A 585 -5.32 -19.49 -24.95
C PRO A 585 -4.36 -19.71 -26.12
N ASP A 586 -3.83 -18.61 -26.69
CA ASP A 586 -2.97 -18.67 -27.88
C ASP A 586 -1.55 -19.14 -27.57
N TYR A 587 -1.00 -18.76 -26.42
CA TYR A 587 0.35 -19.16 -26.01
C TYR A 587 0.56 -20.68 -26.06
N GLU A 588 -0.46 -21.43 -25.68
CA GLU A 588 -0.47 -22.89 -25.64
C GLU A 588 -0.29 -23.53 -27.03
N ASN A 589 -0.69 -22.85 -28.11
CA ASN A 589 -0.42 -23.27 -29.49
C ASN A 589 1.08 -23.21 -29.85
N HIS A 590 1.87 -22.52 -29.02
CA HIS A 590 3.28 -22.27 -29.20
C HIS A 590 4.16 -23.00 -28.16
N LEU A 591 3.64 -24.07 -27.56
CA LEU A 591 4.38 -24.90 -26.61
C LEU A 591 4.66 -26.31 -27.18
N GLY A 592 5.69 -26.95 -26.64
CA GLY A 592 6.01 -28.34 -26.96
C GLY A 592 4.97 -29.33 -26.41
N PRO A 593 4.89 -30.55 -26.96
CA PRO A 593 3.87 -31.54 -26.58
C PRO A 593 3.98 -32.08 -25.15
N GLN A 594 5.09 -31.80 -24.45
CA GLN A 594 5.30 -32.17 -23.05
C GLN A 594 5.05 -31.00 -22.08
N ALA A 595 4.63 -29.84 -22.61
CA ALA A 595 4.40 -28.67 -21.79
C ALA A 595 3.23 -28.88 -20.83
N THR A 596 3.40 -28.43 -19.59
CA THR A 596 2.34 -28.42 -18.58
C THR A 596 2.01 -26.97 -18.24
N VAL A 597 0.76 -26.58 -18.45
CA VAL A 597 0.28 -25.20 -18.27
C VAL A 597 -0.66 -25.15 -17.08
N LYS A 598 -0.47 -24.17 -16.20
CA LYS A 598 -1.44 -23.82 -15.17
C LYS A 598 -2.02 -22.45 -15.51
N ARG A 599 -3.34 -22.45 -15.79
CA ARG A 599 -4.13 -21.28 -16.14
C ARG A 599 -5.42 -21.30 -15.33
N ASP A 600 -5.49 -20.48 -14.29
CA ASP A 600 -6.60 -20.46 -13.33
C ASP A 600 -6.64 -19.14 -12.55
N HIS A 601 -7.55 -19.01 -11.58
CA HIS A 601 -7.69 -17.81 -10.75
C HIS A 601 -6.82 -17.84 -9.47
N GLN A 602 -5.92 -18.81 -9.32
CA GLN A 602 -5.06 -18.92 -8.15
C GLN A 602 -3.87 -17.96 -8.23
N CYS A 603 -4.13 -16.67 -8.01
CA CYS A 603 -3.12 -15.60 -8.02
C CYS A 603 -2.23 -15.52 -6.78
N MET A 604 -2.35 -16.50 -5.87
CA MET A 604 -1.52 -16.63 -4.70
C MET A 604 -0.99 -18.05 -4.65
N THR A 605 0.31 -18.19 -4.78
CA THR A 605 0.99 -19.48 -4.68
C THR A 605 2.17 -19.37 -3.72
N THR A 606 2.68 -20.50 -3.28
CA THR A 606 4.05 -20.58 -2.78
C THR A 606 5.00 -20.95 -3.91
N GLU A 607 6.30 -21.01 -3.60
CA GLU A 607 7.34 -21.33 -4.57
C GLU A 607 7.07 -22.66 -5.31
N ASP A 608 7.18 -22.63 -6.64
CA ASP A 608 7.26 -23.80 -7.51
C ASP A 608 8.59 -23.79 -8.26
N CYS A 609 9.08 -24.95 -8.70
CA CYS A 609 10.35 -25.09 -9.39
C CYS A 609 10.22 -24.70 -10.87
N TYR A 610 11.16 -23.90 -11.36
CA TYR A 610 11.20 -23.44 -12.74
C TYR A 610 12.52 -23.80 -13.41
N ALA A 611 12.44 -24.30 -14.64
CA ALA A 611 13.60 -24.57 -15.49
C ALA A 611 13.82 -23.47 -16.52
N ASN A 612 15.04 -23.38 -17.08
CA ASN A 612 15.30 -22.48 -18.20
C ASN A 612 14.39 -22.83 -19.39
N GLY A 613 13.71 -21.82 -19.93
CA GLY A 613 12.69 -21.96 -20.96
C GLY A 613 11.25 -22.03 -20.43
N ASP A 614 11.03 -22.18 -19.12
CA ASP A 614 9.69 -22.08 -18.53
C ASP A 614 9.16 -20.64 -18.58
N LEU A 615 7.84 -20.48 -18.57
CA LEU A 615 7.17 -19.19 -18.75
C LEU A 615 6.38 -18.76 -17.51
N TYR A 616 6.38 -17.45 -17.27
CA TYR A 616 5.61 -16.77 -16.24
C TYR A 616 4.94 -15.52 -16.83
N LEU A 617 3.64 -15.33 -16.60
CA LEU A 617 2.94 -14.08 -16.96
C LEU A 617 2.84 -13.14 -15.75
N ASN A 618 3.51 -12.00 -15.83
CA ASN A 618 3.31 -10.92 -14.86
C ASN A 618 2.16 -10.01 -15.33
N TYR A 619 0.98 -10.16 -14.75
CA TYR A 619 -0.19 -9.32 -15.05
C TYR A 619 -0.31 -8.22 -14.00
N LEU A 620 -0.42 -6.95 -14.41
CA LEU A 620 -0.62 -5.78 -13.54
C LEU A 620 -2.06 -5.24 -13.68
N ARG A 621 -2.73 -4.90 -12.57
CA ARG A 621 -4.17 -4.62 -12.55
C ARG A 621 -4.55 -3.27 -13.17
N GLY A 622 -5.80 -3.17 -13.61
CA GLY A 622 -6.44 -1.91 -14.02
C GLY A 622 -7.11 -1.17 -12.86
N GLY A 623 -7.57 0.05 -13.13
CA GLY A 623 -8.34 0.87 -12.18
C GLY A 623 -9.86 0.82 -12.42
N PRO A 624 -10.68 1.28 -11.46
CA PRO A 624 -12.14 1.28 -11.56
C PRO A 624 -12.71 2.34 -12.54
N GLY A 625 -13.89 2.07 -13.11
CA GLY A 625 -14.59 2.98 -14.03
C GLY A 625 -15.54 3.99 -13.36
N PHE A 626 -16.01 4.98 -14.11
CA PHE A 626 -16.98 6.00 -13.66
C PHE A 626 -18.18 6.12 -14.61
N GLY A 627 -19.40 6.21 -14.08
CA GLY A 627 -20.63 6.43 -14.86
C GLY A 627 -21.14 5.19 -15.63
N ASP A 628 -22.37 5.25 -16.16
CA ASP A 628 -22.94 4.12 -16.93
C ASP A 628 -22.17 3.91 -18.25
N PRO A 629 -21.66 2.70 -18.54
CA PRO A 629 -20.96 2.40 -19.79
C PRO A 629 -21.75 2.70 -21.07
N LEU A 630 -23.09 2.74 -21.02
CA LEU A 630 -23.92 3.11 -22.17
C LEU A 630 -23.85 4.60 -22.53
N ASP A 631 -23.35 5.43 -21.61
CA ASP A 631 -23.21 6.88 -21.81
C ASP A 631 -21.80 7.28 -22.27
N ARG A 632 -20.89 6.31 -22.45
CA ARG A 632 -19.55 6.54 -23.02
C ARG A 632 -19.65 7.03 -24.47
N GLU A 633 -18.79 7.97 -24.84
CA GLU A 633 -18.70 8.49 -26.20
C GLU A 633 -18.30 7.39 -27.20
N VAL A 634 -18.99 7.33 -28.34
CA VAL A 634 -18.75 6.29 -29.35
C VAL A 634 -17.34 6.41 -29.94
N ALA A 635 -16.86 7.64 -30.15
CA ALA A 635 -15.50 7.88 -30.62
C ALA A 635 -14.44 7.31 -29.68
N ALA A 636 -14.58 7.51 -28.36
CA ALA A 636 -13.66 6.96 -27.36
C ALA A 636 -13.65 5.42 -27.36
N ILE A 637 -14.78 4.78 -27.68
CA ILE A 637 -14.86 3.32 -27.80
C ILE A 637 -14.14 2.82 -29.06
N VAL A 638 -14.27 3.55 -30.18
CA VAL A 638 -13.51 3.26 -31.40
C VAL A 638 -12.01 3.41 -31.14
N ASP A 639 -11.60 4.48 -30.47
CA ASP A 639 -10.21 4.69 -30.07
C ASP A 639 -9.69 3.57 -29.17
N ASP A 640 -10.49 3.12 -28.18
CA ASP A 640 -10.12 1.99 -27.32
C ASP A 640 -9.94 0.69 -28.14
N LEU A 641 -10.74 0.46 -29.19
CA LEU A 641 -10.64 -0.71 -30.07
C LEU A 641 -9.39 -0.63 -30.97
N ASP A 642 -9.08 0.54 -31.53
CA ASP A 642 -7.91 0.75 -32.39
C ASP A 642 -6.61 0.62 -31.61
N ASN A 643 -6.59 1.04 -30.34
CA ASN A 643 -5.42 0.94 -29.45
C ASN A 643 -5.31 -0.41 -28.71
N GLY A 644 -6.27 -1.33 -28.90
CA GLY A 644 -6.27 -2.63 -28.21
C GLY A 644 -6.55 -2.53 -26.70
N PHE A 645 -7.14 -1.43 -26.23
CA PHE A 645 -7.57 -1.28 -24.83
C PHE A 645 -8.87 -2.01 -24.55
N LEU A 646 -9.70 -2.19 -25.59
CA LEU A 646 -10.97 -2.88 -25.54
C LEU A 646 -11.00 -4.02 -26.56
N LEU A 647 -11.50 -5.17 -26.14
CA LEU A 647 -11.78 -6.32 -26.99
C LEU A 647 -13.11 -6.08 -27.74
N PRO A 648 -13.18 -6.40 -29.05
CA PRO A 648 -14.33 -6.05 -29.90
C PRO A 648 -15.70 -6.51 -29.40
N GLU A 649 -15.77 -7.69 -28.79
CA GLU A 649 -17.04 -8.22 -28.28
C GLU A 649 -17.63 -7.35 -27.16
N TYR A 650 -16.78 -6.65 -26.40
CA TYR A 650 -17.20 -5.84 -25.25
C TYR A 650 -17.68 -4.45 -25.67
N ALA A 651 -17.28 -3.94 -26.84
CA ALA A 651 -17.85 -2.72 -27.41
C ALA A 651 -19.37 -2.85 -27.54
N ARG A 652 -19.84 -3.99 -28.06
CA ARG A 652 -21.27 -4.27 -28.17
C ARG A 652 -21.88 -4.68 -26.84
N ARG A 653 -21.31 -5.67 -26.15
CA ARG A 653 -21.92 -6.28 -24.94
C ARG A 653 -22.04 -5.30 -23.76
N VAL A 654 -21.07 -4.40 -23.60
CA VAL A 654 -21.00 -3.48 -22.45
C VAL A 654 -21.47 -2.08 -22.81
N HIS A 655 -20.98 -1.53 -23.93
CA HIS A 655 -21.24 -0.15 -24.32
C HIS A 655 -22.39 0.02 -25.34
N GLY A 656 -22.91 -1.10 -25.88
CA GLY A 656 -23.93 -1.08 -26.92
C GLY A 656 -23.46 -0.51 -28.25
N VAL A 657 -22.14 -0.48 -28.51
CA VAL A 657 -21.56 0.04 -29.75
C VAL A 657 -21.38 -1.10 -30.75
N VAL A 658 -21.98 -0.92 -31.92
CA VAL A 658 -21.82 -1.85 -33.05
C VAL A 658 -20.72 -1.28 -33.94
N ALA A 659 -19.55 -1.92 -33.94
CA ALA A 659 -18.40 -1.50 -34.73
C ALA A 659 -17.89 -2.64 -35.62
N THR A 660 -17.37 -2.27 -36.79
CA THR A 660 -16.77 -3.17 -37.77
C THR A 660 -15.47 -2.58 -38.29
N ARG A 661 -14.54 -3.41 -38.77
CA ARG A 661 -13.33 -2.92 -39.43
C ARG A 661 -13.63 -2.50 -40.86
N ASN A 662 -13.12 -1.33 -41.26
CA ASN A 662 -13.12 -0.88 -42.64
C ASN A 662 -12.03 -1.63 -43.46
N PRO A 663 -11.97 -1.46 -44.80
CA PRO A 663 -10.94 -2.09 -45.63
C PRO A 663 -9.49 -1.73 -45.25
N ASP A 664 -9.27 -0.59 -44.59
CA ASP A 664 -7.97 -0.13 -44.11
C ASP A 664 -7.61 -0.72 -42.72
N GLY A 665 -8.50 -1.55 -42.15
CA GLY A 665 -8.29 -2.26 -40.88
C GLY A 665 -8.66 -1.47 -39.63
N GLN A 666 -9.13 -0.23 -39.76
CA GLN A 666 -9.55 0.66 -38.66
C GLN A 666 -10.99 0.37 -38.22
N TRP A 667 -11.29 0.56 -36.95
CA TRP A 667 -12.65 0.38 -36.44
C TRP A 667 -13.56 1.56 -36.84
N GLN A 668 -14.78 1.23 -37.27
CA GLN A 668 -15.83 2.21 -37.56
C GLN A 668 -17.12 1.78 -36.86
N ALA A 669 -17.73 2.69 -36.11
CA ALA A 669 -19.03 2.46 -35.47
C ALA A 669 -20.19 2.76 -36.44
N ASP A 670 -21.22 1.92 -36.42
CA ASP A 670 -22.51 2.21 -37.04
C ASP A 670 -23.38 2.96 -36.01
N GLU A 671 -23.61 4.25 -36.25
CA GLU A 671 -24.38 5.12 -35.36
C GLU A 671 -25.83 4.63 -35.15
N LYS A 672 -26.49 4.16 -36.23
CA LYS A 672 -27.89 3.75 -36.17
C LYS A 672 -28.02 2.42 -35.43
N ALA A 673 -27.15 1.46 -35.75
CA ALA A 673 -27.12 0.18 -35.06
C ALA A 673 -26.74 0.33 -33.58
N THR A 674 -25.80 1.23 -33.27
CA THR A 674 -25.41 1.58 -31.89
C THR A 674 -26.57 2.18 -31.11
N ALA A 675 -27.30 3.15 -31.68
CA ALA A 675 -28.47 3.74 -31.02
C ALA A 675 -29.56 2.69 -30.72
N LEU A 676 -29.82 1.78 -31.66
CA LEU A 676 -30.76 0.68 -31.48
C LEU A 676 -30.28 -0.31 -30.42
N GLU A 677 -29.00 -0.69 -30.44
CA GLU A 677 -28.44 -1.64 -29.48
C GLU A 677 -28.44 -1.07 -28.06
N ARG A 678 -28.09 0.21 -27.86
CA ARG A 678 -28.22 0.88 -26.56
C ARG A 678 -29.67 0.88 -26.06
N LEU A 679 -30.65 1.11 -26.93
CA LEU A 679 -32.06 1.00 -26.56
C LEU A 679 -32.43 -0.43 -26.15
N ASN A 680 -31.98 -1.43 -26.90
CA ASN A 680 -32.20 -2.84 -26.59
C ASN A 680 -31.63 -3.21 -25.22
N ILE A 681 -30.39 -2.80 -24.91
CA ILE A 681 -29.76 -3.05 -23.61
C ILE A 681 -30.57 -2.37 -22.49
N ARG A 682 -31.06 -1.13 -22.69
CA ARG A 682 -31.92 -0.46 -21.69
C ARG A 682 -33.21 -1.26 -21.43
N GLN A 683 -33.84 -1.83 -22.46
CA GLN A 683 -35.02 -2.69 -22.28
C GLN A 683 -34.68 -4.02 -21.60
N GLN A 684 -33.57 -4.66 -21.97
CA GLN A 684 -33.09 -5.89 -21.33
C GLN A 684 -32.79 -5.67 -19.84
N ARG A 685 -32.15 -4.55 -19.48
CA ARG A 685 -31.89 -4.17 -18.08
C ARG A 685 -33.19 -4.04 -17.30
N LYS A 686 -34.22 -3.38 -17.85
CA LYS A 686 -35.56 -3.26 -17.23
C LYS A 686 -36.26 -4.62 -17.09
N ALA A 687 -36.13 -5.49 -18.09
CA ALA A 687 -36.79 -6.80 -18.11
C ALA A 687 -36.16 -7.81 -17.13
N ARG A 688 -34.83 -7.77 -16.95
CA ARG A 688 -34.11 -8.69 -16.06
C ARG A 688 -34.02 -8.22 -14.62
N SER A 689 -34.21 -6.92 -14.35
CA SER A 689 -34.14 -6.38 -12.99
C SER A 689 -35.40 -6.71 -12.20
N VAL A 690 -35.24 -6.89 -10.89
CA VAL A 690 -36.36 -7.02 -9.94
C VAL A 690 -36.32 -5.86 -8.94
N PRO A 691 -37.46 -5.47 -8.35
CA PRO A 691 -37.45 -4.55 -7.22
C PRO A 691 -36.51 -5.02 -6.11
N THR A 692 -35.73 -4.11 -5.53
CA THR A 692 -34.73 -4.45 -4.50
C THR A 692 -35.33 -5.20 -3.32
N ARG A 693 -36.57 -4.87 -2.92
CA ARG A 693 -37.27 -5.56 -1.82
C ARG A 693 -37.51 -7.05 -2.09
N GLU A 694 -37.78 -7.43 -3.35
CA GLU A 694 -37.96 -8.84 -3.73
C GLU A 694 -36.64 -9.60 -3.70
N TRP A 695 -35.57 -9.00 -4.20
CA TRP A 695 -34.23 -9.58 -4.07
C TRP A 695 -33.82 -9.72 -2.60
N MET A 696 -34.03 -8.68 -1.77
CA MET A 696 -33.71 -8.72 -0.35
C MET A 696 -34.46 -9.81 0.41
N ALA A 697 -35.73 -10.07 0.08
CA ALA A 697 -36.50 -11.15 0.70
C ALA A 697 -35.84 -12.52 0.44
N ARG A 698 -35.44 -12.79 -0.81
CA ARG A 698 -34.73 -14.04 -1.18
C ARG A 698 -33.37 -14.15 -0.51
N GLU A 699 -32.61 -13.06 -0.46
CA GLU A 699 -31.28 -13.08 0.17
C GLU A 699 -31.39 -13.26 1.69
N ARG A 700 -32.40 -12.66 2.33
CA ARG A 700 -32.72 -12.89 3.75
C ARG A 700 -33.02 -14.35 4.04
N GLU A 701 -33.78 -15.04 3.19
CA GLU A 701 -34.04 -16.48 3.34
C GLU A 701 -32.75 -17.30 3.30
N ARG A 702 -31.82 -16.95 2.39
CA ARG A 702 -30.49 -17.58 2.33
C ARG A 702 -29.68 -17.32 3.61
N ILE A 703 -29.71 -16.09 4.13
CA ILE A 703 -29.02 -15.72 5.39
C ILE A 703 -29.59 -16.51 6.57
N LEU A 704 -30.93 -16.59 6.71
CA LEU A 704 -31.59 -17.37 7.74
C LEU A 704 -31.19 -18.85 7.68
N ALA A 705 -31.07 -19.39 6.46
CA ALA A 705 -30.66 -20.76 6.20
C ALA A 705 -29.12 -20.96 6.20
N LYS A 706 -28.33 -19.91 6.48
CA LYS A 706 -26.85 -19.91 6.44
C LYS A 706 -26.28 -20.45 5.10
N GLN A 707 -26.93 -20.12 3.99
CA GLN A 707 -26.59 -20.56 2.64
C GLN A 707 -25.59 -19.63 1.95
N ALA A 708 -24.34 -19.70 2.39
CA ALA A 708 -23.19 -19.03 1.77
C ALA A 708 -21.95 -19.93 1.82
N SER A 709 -20.93 -19.61 1.02
CA SER A 709 -19.67 -20.35 1.07
C SER A 709 -18.95 -20.14 2.43
N PRO A 710 -18.10 -21.10 2.87
CA PRO A 710 -17.44 -21.01 4.18
C PRO A 710 -16.68 -19.71 4.42
N GLN A 711 -15.97 -19.19 3.42
CA GLN A 711 -15.21 -17.94 3.50
C GLN A 711 -16.09 -16.70 3.67
N VAL A 712 -17.31 -16.68 3.11
CA VAL A 712 -18.27 -15.59 3.33
C VAL A 712 -18.83 -15.65 4.75
N GLN A 713 -19.16 -16.86 5.22
CA GLN A 713 -19.62 -17.05 6.60
C GLN A 713 -18.52 -16.68 7.62
N HIS A 714 -17.28 -17.11 7.36
CA HIS A 714 -16.10 -16.79 8.18
C HIS A 714 -15.85 -15.28 8.25
N MET A 715 -15.90 -14.57 7.11
CA MET A 715 -15.77 -13.11 7.06
C MET A 715 -16.80 -12.44 7.98
N PHE A 716 -18.09 -12.76 7.85
CA PHE A 716 -19.12 -12.18 8.72
C PHE A 716 -18.97 -12.58 10.18
N ALA A 717 -18.66 -13.86 10.47
CA ALA A 717 -18.46 -14.33 11.84
C ALA A 717 -17.31 -13.60 12.56
N THR A 718 -16.18 -13.39 11.88
CA THR A 718 -15.02 -12.66 12.44
C THR A 718 -15.35 -11.18 12.66
N SER A 719 -16.04 -10.53 11.71
CA SER A 719 -16.51 -9.16 11.85
C SER A 719 -17.52 -9.00 12.99
N PHE A 720 -18.46 -9.95 13.16
CA PHE A 720 -19.42 -9.94 14.26
C PHE A 720 -18.74 -10.16 15.62
N GLY A 721 -17.74 -11.04 15.66
CA GLY A 721 -16.94 -11.31 16.86
C GLY A 721 -16.17 -10.07 17.36
N LEU A 722 -15.77 -9.18 16.46
CA LEU A 722 -15.09 -7.92 16.81
C LEU A 722 -16.07 -6.76 17.05
N SER A 723 -17.20 -6.71 16.33
CA SER A 723 -18.08 -5.55 16.31
C SER A 723 -19.54 -5.89 16.64
N LYS A 724 -19.97 -5.47 17.83
CA LYS A 724 -21.39 -5.51 18.22
C LYS A 724 -22.24 -4.51 17.42
N LYS A 725 -21.69 -3.33 17.10
CA LYS A 725 -22.38 -2.29 16.32
C LYS A 725 -22.69 -2.79 14.91
N PHE A 726 -21.71 -3.35 14.20
CA PHE A 726 -21.92 -3.92 12.87
C PHE A 726 -22.86 -5.12 12.90
N THR A 727 -22.74 -6.01 13.91
CA THR A 727 -23.66 -7.14 14.09
C THR A 727 -25.11 -6.67 14.19
N GLN A 728 -25.38 -5.64 15.02
CA GLN A 728 -26.73 -5.12 15.18
C GLN A 728 -27.23 -4.48 13.88
N GLN A 729 -26.41 -3.67 13.20
CA GLN A 729 -26.76 -3.06 11.92
C GLN A 729 -27.10 -4.10 10.85
N PHE A 730 -26.35 -5.20 10.78
CA PHE A 730 -26.61 -6.29 9.85
C PHE A 730 -27.95 -6.97 10.15
N ARG A 731 -28.23 -7.25 11.44
CA ARG A 731 -29.48 -7.87 11.87
C ARG A 731 -30.69 -6.97 11.62
N ASP A 732 -30.57 -5.68 11.89
CA ASP A 732 -31.62 -4.70 11.67
C ASP A 732 -31.91 -4.55 10.17
N PHE A 733 -30.87 -4.47 9.34
CA PHE A 733 -31.02 -4.35 7.89
C PHE A 733 -31.73 -5.57 7.28
N TRP A 734 -31.41 -6.77 7.75
CA TRP A 734 -31.98 -8.02 7.26
C TRP A 734 -33.19 -8.52 8.09
N ASP A 735 -33.66 -7.76 9.08
CA ASP A 735 -34.76 -8.16 9.97
C ASP A 735 -34.58 -9.59 10.52
N LEU A 736 -33.41 -9.91 11.07
CA LEU A 736 -33.07 -11.26 11.55
C LEU A 736 -33.57 -11.47 12.99
N PRO A 737 -34.09 -12.66 13.34
CA PRO A 737 -34.64 -12.91 14.66
C PRO A 737 -33.54 -12.87 15.74
N ALA A 738 -33.97 -12.61 16.98
CA ALA A 738 -33.10 -12.46 18.16
C ALA A 738 -32.14 -13.65 18.37
N ASN A 739 -32.56 -14.85 17.99
CA ASN A 739 -31.85 -16.11 18.16
C ASN A 739 -31.00 -16.53 16.95
N TRP A 740 -31.03 -15.80 15.83
CA TRP A 740 -30.12 -16.10 14.72
C TRP A 740 -28.71 -15.65 15.08
N THR A 741 -27.77 -16.59 15.00
CA THR A 741 -26.34 -16.38 15.28
C THR A 741 -25.50 -16.96 14.16
N LEU A 742 -24.31 -16.42 13.97
CA LEU A 742 -23.26 -16.99 13.14
C LEU A 742 -21.93 -16.78 13.88
N THR A 743 -21.36 -17.87 14.39
CA THR A 743 -20.07 -17.84 15.10
C THR A 743 -19.06 -18.71 14.38
N GLU A 744 -17.78 -18.45 14.61
CA GLU A 744 -16.72 -19.25 13.98
C GLU A 744 -16.72 -20.71 14.42
N ASP A 745 -17.13 -20.99 15.66
CA ASP A 745 -17.21 -22.36 16.19
C ASP A 745 -18.27 -23.22 15.48
N GLU A 746 -19.24 -22.60 14.79
CA GLU A 746 -20.22 -23.29 13.96
C GLU A 746 -19.65 -23.65 12.57
N LEU A 747 -18.50 -23.10 12.19
CA LEU A 747 -17.88 -23.31 10.88
C LEU A 747 -16.90 -24.49 10.95
N SER A 748 -16.92 -25.35 9.93
CA SER A 748 -15.96 -26.47 9.80
C SER A 748 -14.59 -26.02 9.26
N VAL A 749 -14.05 -24.93 9.80
CA VAL A 749 -12.73 -24.36 9.43
C VAL A 749 -11.90 -24.09 10.69
N PRO A 750 -10.56 -24.02 10.61
CA PRO A 750 -9.73 -23.66 11.75
C PRO A 750 -10.04 -22.27 12.30
N SER A 751 -10.19 -22.13 13.62
CA SER A 751 -10.48 -20.85 14.32
C SER A 751 -9.36 -20.41 15.26
N TYR A 752 -8.12 -20.81 14.98
CA TYR A 752 -6.95 -20.43 15.78
C TYR A 752 -6.80 -18.90 15.79
N GLY A 753 -6.54 -18.32 16.97
CA GLY A 753 -6.46 -16.86 17.13
C GLY A 753 -7.81 -16.18 17.35
N ALA A 754 -8.94 -16.89 17.26
CA ALA A 754 -10.26 -16.29 17.52
C ALA A 754 -10.40 -15.79 18.98
N ASN A 755 -9.98 -16.60 19.96
CA ASN A 755 -10.19 -16.33 21.39
C ASN A 755 -8.90 -16.15 22.21
N CYS A 756 -7.77 -16.70 21.76
CA CYS A 756 -6.51 -16.69 22.52
C CYS A 756 -5.44 -15.88 21.79
N ARG A 757 -5.14 -14.69 22.32
CA ARG A 757 -4.27 -13.69 21.71
C ARG A 757 -3.34 -13.08 22.74
N MET A 758 -2.17 -12.64 22.31
CA MET A 758 -1.21 -11.94 23.17
C MET A 758 -0.64 -10.74 22.43
N ASP A 759 -1.11 -9.56 22.81
CA ASP A 759 -0.64 -8.29 22.28
C ASP A 759 0.83 -8.05 22.64
N LEU A 760 1.53 -7.25 21.84
CA LEU A 760 2.93 -6.89 22.08
C LEU A 760 3.11 -6.18 23.45
N SER A 761 2.15 -5.37 23.87
CA SER A 761 2.16 -4.65 25.16
C SER A 761 2.16 -5.57 26.40
N ALA A 762 1.84 -6.86 26.24
CA ALA A 762 1.94 -7.82 27.33
C ALA A 762 3.39 -8.29 27.59
N MET A 763 4.34 -7.92 26.74
CA MET A 763 5.76 -8.23 26.92
C MET A 763 6.40 -7.31 27.97
N PRO A 764 7.39 -7.78 28.75
CA PRO A 764 8.10 -6.95 29.71
C PRO A 764 8.75 -5.73 29.05
N ASP A 765 8.65 -4.58 29.71
CA ASP A 765 9.26 -3.30 29.29
C ASP A 765 8.79 -2.76 27.92
N VAL A 766 7.65 -3.24 27.41
CA VAL A 766 7.07 -2.72 26.16
C VAL A 766 5.97 -1.71 26.45
N ARG A 767 6.13 -0.51 25.91
CA ARG A 767 5.14 0.56 25.86
C ARG A 767 4.84 0.88 24.41
N VAL A 768 3.67 0.46 23.95
CA VAL A 768 3.22 0.72 22.57
C VAL A 768 2.74 2.17 22.42
N VAL A 769 2.96 2.74 21.23
CA VAL A 769 2.42 4.05 20.87
C VAL A 769 1.07 3.85 20.20
N THR A 770 -0.01 4.26 20.86
CA THR A 770 -1.37 4.26 20.28
C THR A 770 -1.66 5.63 19.69
N LEU A 771 -2.02 5.67 18.40
CA LEU A 771 -2.30 6.89 17.64
C LEU A 771 -3.73 6.95 17.11
N VAL A 772 -4.57 5.98 17.45
CA VAL A 772 -5.97 5.84 17.02
C VAL A 772 -6.88 5.59 18.22
N GLN A 773 -8.19 5.76 18.03
CA GLN A 773 -9.17 5.22 18.97
C GLN A 773 -9.36 3.73 18.65
N GLU A 774 -9.30 2.87 19.67
CA GLU A 774 -9.32 1.40 19.53
C GLU A 774 -10.61 0.73 20.00
#